data_AF-A0A937TWY0-F1
#
_entry.id   AF-A0A937TWY0-F1
#
_cell.length_a   1.000
_cell.length_b   1.000
_cell.length_c   1.000
_cell.angle_alpha   90.00
_cell.angle_beta   90.00
_cell.angle_gamma   90.00
#
_symmetry.space_group_name_H-M   'P 1'
#
loop_
_entity.id
_entity.type
_entity.pdbx_description
1 polymer ?
#
loop_
_entity_poly.entity_id
_entity_poly.type
_entity_poly.pdbx_seq_one_letter_code
_entity_poly.pdbx_strand_id
1 'polypeptide(L)'
;MDTREVPMTPAGRPRAASTRRGFLKRLGLAAAAAVSAGPGCAAGAGQPQRQALGGARRKPNILFILADDLGWMDTAVYGSRYYETPNIARLAERGMRFTDAYAANPLCSPTRASIMTGKWPARLGITTPAGHLPPQPDEPLMPDRAAPNHKMICPRSRRFLPTEEYTIAEALRDTGYRTGFVGKWHLGLTETYWPERQGFEFSFHGAPDPGPPSYFSPHRFRTGTVTDGPKGEYITDRATAEAVGYIEKHRDEPFFLCLWHWAVHAPFQAKEALVEAYRARTDPRGKQDCPVMAAMIRSLDQSVGGVLDALDRLALADDTIIVFFSDNGGNMYNTVEGTTPTNNAPLRSGKGSIYEGGVREPMIVVWPGVVRPGSQCGEVVSSVDFYPTLLAMAGASPKAGQTLDGVSLVRLLEGGKGLDREAVFCHFPHYIPATGNLPSTSVRAGKWKLIRLYGEGPDRADAYELYDLQADIGETTNLADAHPETVAKLSRLIDGFLEETGAIIPQANPAYSAAAAAWRPSKDCRLSVAGGSLVVEATGGDPYVWTQDVPRAEGPLVVTLRMKSTTRGGGTVYWGAAGQGKFDRSRSVAFQPVHDGAWHEVEVALPVEGAMDRLRIDPATAPGRIEIDWVRLARPGGEVVKQWDFPDASR
;
A
#
# COMPACT_ATOMS: atom_id res chain seq x y z
N MET A 1 -32.12 -56.88 -37.56
CA MET A 1 -32.11 -56.30 -38.91
C MET A 1 -30.88 -55.42 -38.96
N ASP A 2 -29.68 -56.01 -39.08
CA ASP A 2 -29.05 -56.49 -40.33
C ASP A 2 -28.89 -55.30 -41.30
N THR A 3 -27.69 -54.75 -41.56
CA THR A 3 -26.48 -55.38 -42.12
C THR A 3 -25.26 -54.43 -41.93
N ARG A 4 -24.11 -54.89 -41.39
CA ARG A 4 -22.82 -55.31 -42.04
C ARG A 4 -21.88 -54.14 -42.41
N GLU A 5 -20.54 -54.15 -42.32
CA GLU A 5 -19.39 -55.00 -41.88
C GLU A 5 -18.14 -54.04 -41.94
N VAL A 6 -17.26 -53.84 -40.94
CA VAL A 6 -16.00 -54.56 -40.52
C VAL A 6 -14.88 -54.58 -41.61
N PRO A 7 -13.52 -54.61 -41.38
CA PRO A 7 -12.60 -54.58 -40.19
C PRO A 7 -11.44 -53.51 -40.26
N MET A 8 -10.77 -53.04 -39.18
CA MET A 8 -9.75 -53.57 -38.22
C MET A 8 -8.26 -53.71 -38.69
N THR A 9 -7.40 -52.78 -38.19
CA THR A 9 -6.05 -52.93 -37.53
C THR A 9 -4.76 -53.32 -38.33
N PRO A 10 -3.52 -53.23 -37.75
CA PRO A 10 -2.85 -52.16 -36.97
C PRO A 10 -1.31 -51.98 -37.23
N ALA A 11 -0.69 -51.05 -36.47
CA ALA A 11 0.66 -51.10 -35.84
C ALA A 11 1.94 -50.69 -36.61
N GLY A 12 2.78 -49.86 -35.94
CA GLY A 12 4.23 -49.74 -36.18
C GLY A 12 4.86 -48.35 -35.96
N ARG A 13 5.43 -48.09 -34.78
CA ARG A 13 6.42 -47.02 -34.43
C ARG A 13 7.83 -47.69 -34.31
N PRO A 14 8.99 -47.03 -34.02
CA PRO A 14 9.39 -45.59 -33.99
C PRO A 14 10.84 -45.24 -34.52
N ARG A 15 11.17 -43.92 -34.49
CA ARG A 15 12.45 -43.23 -34.11
C ARG A 15 13.76 -43.33 -34.94
N ALA A 16 14.36 -42.15 -35.23
CA ALA A 16 15.71 -41.64 -34.81
C ALA A 16 16.18 -40.52 -35.79
N ALA A 17 16.44 -39.28 -35.37
CA ALA A 17 17.65 -38.69 -34.75
C ALA A 17 18.59 -37.97 -35.75
N SER A 18 19.01 -36.77 -35.35
CA SER A 18 19.87 -35.79 -36.03
C SER A 18 21.30 -36.25 -36.33
N THR A 19 21.98 -35.67 -37.33
CA THR A 19 23.41 -35.30 -37.22
C THR A 19 23.83 -34.15 -38.15
N ARG A 20 24.71 -33.30 -37.62
CA ARG A 20 25.53 -32.27 -38.27
C ARG A 20 26.80 -32.90 -38.88
N ARG A 21 27.25 -32.44 -40.06
CA ARG A 21 28.64 -32.07 -40.45
C ARG A 21 28.85 -32.24 -41.96
N GLY A 22 28.92 -31.12 -42.68
CA GLY A 22 29.62 -31.04 -43.96
C GLY A 22 31.03 -30.50 -43.71
N PHE A 23 32.05 -31.30 -44.03
CA PHE A 23 33.47 -30.96 -43.85
C PHE A 23 34.19 -31.06 -45.20
N LEU A 24 34.70 -29.91 -45.65
CA LEU A 24 35.92 -29.62 -46.43
C LEU A 24 36.32 -30.49 -47.65
N LYS A 25 36.59 -29.82 -48.77
CA LYS A 25 37.96 -29.59 -49.30
C LYS A 25 37.94 -28.83 -50.64
N ARG A 26 38.75 -27.78 -50.74
CA ARG A 26 39.86 -27.66 -51.73
C ARG A 26 40.75 -26.46 -51.38
N LEU A 27 42.02 -26.77 -51.12
CA LEU A 27 43.14 -25.84 -50.99
C LEU A 27 43.54 -25.31 -52.37
N GLY A 28 44.01 -24.07 -52.41
CA GLY A 28 44.86 -23.52 -53.45
C GLY A 28 45.63 -22.32 -52.88
N LEU A 29 46.85 -22.57 -52.40
CA LEU A 29 47.82 -21.56 -51.99
C LEU A 29 48.65 -21.16 -53.22
N ALA A 30 48.81 -19.86 -53.46
CA ALA A 30 50.00 -19.33 -54.14
C ALA A 30 50.27 -17.92 -53.59
N ALA A 31 51.50 -17.73 -53.14
CA ALA A 31 52.03 -16.55 -52.48
C ALA A 31 52.52 -15.50 -53.48
N ALA A 32 52.49 -14.23 -53.09
CA ALA A 32 53.54 -13.25 -53.43
C ALA A 32 53.44 -12.05 -52.46
N ALA A 33 54.54 -11.79 -51.77
CA ALA A 33 54.77 -10.59 -50.99
C ALA A 33 55.26 -9.45 -51.90
N ALA A 34 54.93 -8.19 -51.56
CA ALA A 34 55.91 -7.20 -51.09
C ALA A 34 55.46 -5.74 -51.33
N VAL A 35 55.48 -4.96 -50.23
CA VAL A 35 55.95 -3.57 -50.11
C VAL A 35 55.04 -2.44 -50.64
N SER A 36 54.43 -1.71 -49.72
CA SER A 36 54.69 -0.28 -49.39
C SER A 36 53.41 0.42 -48.92
N ALA A 37 53.49 1.09 -47.76
CA ALA A 37 53.00 2.46 -47.52
C ALA A 37 52.83 2.72 -46.02
N GLY A 38 53.60 3.70 -45.53
CA GLY A 38 53.24 4.49 -44.36
C GLY A 38 52.08 5.46 -44.69
N PRO A 39 51.74 6.36 -43.76
CA PRO A 39 50.40 6.50 -43.22
C PRO A 39 49.52 7.45 -44.05
N GLY A 40 48.27 7.06 -44.28
CA GLY A 40 47.26 7.91 -44.92
C GLY A 40 45.87 7.51 -44.48
N CYS A 41 45.17 8.45 -43.86
CA CYS A 41 43.77 8.37 -43.45
C CYS A 41 42.90 7.75 -44.54
N ALA A 42 42.08 6.76 -44.18
CA ALA A 42 40.94 6.35 -44.99
C ALA A 42 39.75 6.02 -44.09
N ALA A 43 38.71 6.83 -44.26
CA ALA A 43 37.38 6.59 -43.77
C ALA A 43 36.77 5.36 -44.48
N GLY A 44 35.88 4.67 -43.76
CA GLY A 44 34.83 3.84 -44.36
C GLY A 44 34.89 2.35 -44.02
N ALA A 45 34.01 1.93 -43.11
CA ALA A 45 33.29 0.67 -43.26
C ALA A 45 31.83 0.93 -42.90
N GLY A 46 31.00 1.07 -43.95
CA GLY A 46 29.60 1.44 -43.87
C GLY A 46 28.79 0.44 -43.06
N GLN A 47 28.05 0.96 -42.08
CA GLN A 47 26.88 0.29 -41.54
C GLN A 47 25.75 0.39 -42.59
N PRO A 48 24.94 -0.67 -42.77
CA PRO A 48 23.76 -0.58 -43.63
C PRO A 48 22.79 0.43 -43.02
N GLN A 49 22.67 1.59 -43.67
CA GLN A 49 21.60 2.54 -43.42
C GLN A 49 20.27 1.83 -43.70
N ARG A 50 19.53 1.51 -42.64
CA ARG A 50 18.11 1.21 -42.75
C ARG A 50 17.43 2.46 -43.27
N GLN A 51 16.86 2.38 -44.46
CA GLN A 51 16.00 3.41 -45.04
C GLN A 51 14.87 3.71 -44.06
N ALA A 52 14.85 4.94 -43.53
CA ALA A 52 13.71 5.49 -42.83
C ALA A 52 12.62 5.79 -43.88
N LEU A 53 11.66 4.89 -44.01
CA LEU A 53 10.41 5.20 -44.68
C LEU A 53 9.65 6.21 -43.79
N GLY A 54 9.52 7.44 -44.30
CA GLY A 54 8.87 8.57 -43.64
C GLY A 54 7.36 8.41 -43.46
N GLY A 55 6.94 7.51 -42.58
CA GLY A 55 5.65 7.57 -41.93
C GLY A 55 5.76 8.33 -40.61
N ALA A 56 4.78 9.18 -40.27
CA ALA A 56 4.70 9.75 -38.93
C ALA A 56 4.75 8.59 -37.90
N ARG A 57 5.75 8.61 -37.01
CA ARG A 57 5.94 7.54 -36.03
C ARG A 57 4.68 7.45 -35.16
N ARG A 58 4.01 6.29 -35.17
CA ARG A 58 2.79 6.05 -34.38
C ARG A 58 3.08 6.39 -32.92
N LYS A 59 2.16 7.09 -32.24
CA LYS A 59 2.28 7.34 -30.79
C LYS A 59 2.40 6.00 -30.07
N PRO A 60 3.30 5.86 -29.08
CA PRO A 60 3.45 4.60 -28.36
C PRO A 60 2.19 4.31 -27.55
N ASN A 61 1.83 3.04 -27.41
CA ASN A 61 0.85 2.62 -26.43
C ASN A 61 1.44 2.79 -25.01
N ILE A 62 0.59 2.91 -24.01
CA ILE A 62 0.97 3.02 -22.61
C ILE A 62 0.18 1.99 -21.80
N LEU A 63 0.89 1.10 -21.12
CA LEU A 63 0.34 0.13 -20.17
C LEU A 63 0.86 0.45 -18.77
N PHE A 64 -0.04 0.77 -17.85
CA PHE A 64 0.29 0.99 -16.45
C PHE A 64 -0.25 -0.18 -15.61
N ILE A 65 0.67 -1.07 -15.19
CA ILE A 65 0.41 -2.16 -14.26
C ILE A 65 0.65 -1.65 -12.83
N LEU A 66 -0.38 -1.70 -12.00
CA LEU A 66 -0.30 -1.34 -10.58
C LEU A 66 -0.71 -2.53 -9.73
N ALA A 67 0.19 -2.99 -8.86
CA ALA A 67 -0.12 -3.94 -7.81
C ALA A 67 -0.71 -3.23 -6.58
N ASP A 68 -1.43 -3.97 -5.74
CA ASP A 68 -2.07 -3.48 -4.52
C ASP A 68 -1.41 -4.15 -3.30
N ASP A 69 -0.86 -3.36 -2.38
CA ASP A 69 -0.11 -3.86 -1.20
C ASP A 69 1.09 -4.78 -1.52
N LEU A 70 1.74 -4.63 -2.67
CA LEU A 70 2.94 -5.41 -3.00
C LEU A 70 4.18 -4.74 -2.37
N GLY A 71 4.79 -5.40 -1.38
CA GLY A 71 5.97 -4.88 -0.71
C GLY A 71 7.18 -4.74 -1.63
N TRP A 72 8.08 -3.82 -1.29
CA TRP A 72 9.34 -3.59 -2.03
C TRP A 72 10.10 -4.89 -2.30
N MET A 73 10.22 -5.75 -1.29
CA MET A 73 10.97 -7.02 -1.36
C MET A 73 10.13 -8.21 -1.85
N ASP A 74 8.91 -8.00 -2.36
CA ASP A 74 7.98 -9.08 -2.69
C ASP A 74 8.20 -9.70 -4.08
N THR A 75 9.22 -9.26 -4.80
CA THR A 75 9.58 -9.83 -6.10
C THR A 75 11.05 -10.27 -6.09
N ALA A 76 11.37 -11.25 -6.93
CA ALA A 76 12.73 -11.80 -7.00
C ALA A 76 13.76 -10.72 -7.40
N VAL A 77 13.40 -9.81 -8.30
CA VAL A 77 14.28 -8.72 -8.74
C VAL A 77 14.52 -7.65 -7.68
N TYR A 78 13.71 -7.59 -6.62
CA TYR A 78 13.92 -6.72 -5.46
C TYR A 78 14.39 -7.48 -4.22
N GLY A 79 14.78 -8.75 -4.37
CA GLY A 79 15.51 -9.49 -3.35
C GLY A 79 14.71 -10.58 -2.65
N SER A 80 13.46 -10.86 -3.02
CA SER A 80 12.78 -12.06 -2.53
C SER A 80 13.58 -13.32 -2.87
N ARG A 81 13.71 -14.22 -1.90
CA ARG A 81 14.24 -15.59 -2.11
C ARG A 81 13.18 -16.67 -1.93
N TYR A 82 11.93 -16.26 -1.69
CA TYR A 82 10.79 -17.14 -1.50
C TYR A 82 9.82 -17.02 -2.67
N TYR A 83 9.36 -15.81 -2.96
CA TYR A 83 8.42 -15.54 -4.04
C TYR A 83 9.07 -15.66 -5.42
N GLU A 84 8.37 -16.31 -6.36
CA GLU A 84 8.85 -16.50 -7.74
C GLU A 84 8.10 -15.59 -8.70
N THR A 85 8.83 -14.64 -9.28
CA THR A 85 8.30 -13.66 -10.22
C THR A 85 9.10 -13.57 -11.54
N PRO A 86 9.18 -14.67 -12.32
CA PRO A 86 9.98 -14.71 -13.56
C PRO A 86 9.47 -13.76 -14.66
N ASN A 87 8.18 -13.44 -14.73
CA ASN A 87 7.68 -12.50 -15.74
C ASN A 87 7.98 -11.05 -15.35
N ILE A 88 7.93 -10.71 -14.07
CA ILE A 88 8.40 -9.42 -13.58
C ILE A 88 9.93 -9.31 -13.77
N ALA A 89 10.67 -10.42 -13.64
CA ALA A 89 12.09 -10.45 -13.99
C ALA A 89 12.32 -10.19 -15.50
N ARG A 90 11.55 -10.85 -16.36
CA ARG A 90 11.54 -10.60 -17.81
C ARG A 90 11.19 -9.14 -18.14
N LEU A 91 10.25 -8.54 -17.40
CA LEU A 91 9.91 -7.12 -17.54
C LEU A 91 11.11 -6.22 -17.15
N ALA A 92 11.79 -6.52 -16.04
CA ALA A 92 12.97 -5.78 -15.60
C ALA A 92 14.12 -5.87 -16.61
N GLU A 93 14.35 -7.04 -17.22
CA GLU A 93 15.35 -7.23 -18.29
C GLU A 93 15.06 -6.36 -19.52
N ARG A 94 13.78 -6.11 -19.83
CA ARG A 94 13.35 -5.24 -20.94
C ARG A 94 13.44 -3.74 -20.61
N GLY A 95 13.58 -3.37 -19.34
CA GLY A 95 13.40 -1.98 -18.88
C GLY A 95 14.48 -1.46 -17.95
N MET A 96 14.10 -0.44 -17.19
CA MET A 96 14.88 0.17 -16.12
C MET A 96 14.18 -0.09 -14.79
N ARG A 97 14.92 -0.64 -13.83
CA ARG A 97 14.47 -0.88 -12.45
C ARG A 97 14.83 0.30 -11.55
N PHE A 98 13.91 0.82 -10.76
CA PHE A 98 14.18 1.92 -9.83
C PHE A 98 14.31 1.41 -8.40
N THR A 99 15.42 1.71 -7.71
CA THR A 99 15.61 1.23 -6.33
C THR A 99 15.05 2.14 -5.26
N ASP A 100 14.83 3.42 -5.57
CA ASP A 100 14.41 4.47 -4.63
C ASP A 100 13.12 5.14 -5.14
N ALA A 101 12.12 4.32 -5.45
CA ALA A 101 10.80 4.76 -5.89
C ALA A 101 9.80 4.77 -4.72
N TYR A 102 9.02 5.84 -4.61
CA TYR A 102 8.15 6.10 -3.46
C TYR A 102 6.68 6.26 -3.85
N ALA A 103 5.78 5.57 -3.16
CA ALA A 103 4.39 5.96 -3.10
C ALA A 103 4.27 7.33 -2.40
N ALA A 104 3.39 8.21 -2.89
CA ALA A 104 3.16 9.52 -2.26
C ALA A 104 2.46 9.43 -0.88
N ASN A 105 1.98 8.23 -0.50
CA ASN A 105 1.36 7.94 0.78
C ASN A 105 1.46 6.42 1.08
N PRO A 106 1.48 5.98 2.35
CA PRO A 106 1.57 4.56 2.67
C PRO A 106 0.23 3.79 2.53
N LEU A 107 -0.77 4.32 1.83
CA LEU A 107 -2.09 3.72 1.64
C LEU A 107 -2.66 3.95 0.23
N CYS A 108 -3.62 3.10 -0.14
CA CYS A 108 -4.13 2.91 -1.50
C CYS A 108 -4.71 4.17 -2.16
N SER A 109 -5.88 4.66 -1.72
CA SER A 109 -6.59 5.78 -2.37
C SER A 109 -5.73 7.04 -2.53
N PRO A 110 -4.96 7.48 -1.51
CA PRO A 110 -4.06 8.62 -1.64
C PRO A 110 -3.05 8.48 -2.79
N THR A 111 -2.34 7.35 -2.89
CA THR A 111 -1.37 7.11 -3.97
C THR A 111 -2.05 7.02 -5.33
N ARG A 112 -3.18 6.32 -5.42
CA ARG A 112 -3.96 6.21 -6.67
C ARG A 112 -4.43 7.57 -7.17
N ALA A 113 -4.89 8.44 -6.27
CA ALA A 113 -5.26 9.81 -6.60
C ALA A 113 -4.04 10.63 -7.09
N SER A 114 -2.89 10.43 -6.45
CA SER A 114 -1.63 11.07 -6.87
C SER A 114 -1.22 10.65 -8.28
N ILE A 115 -1.29 9.35 -8.62
CA ILE A 115 -0.99 8.86 -9.98
C ILE A 115 -1.94 9.50 -11.00
N MET A 116 -3.23 9.57 -10.70
CA MET A 116 -4.23 10.10 -11.62
C MET A 116 -4.11 11.61 -11.87
N THR A 117 -3.56 12.37 -10.92
CA THR A 117 -3.59 13.85 -10.95
C THR A 117 -2.21 14.50 -11.05
N GLY A 118 -1.14 13.78 -10.74
CA GLY A 118 0.20 14.36 -10.60
C GLY A 118 0.33 15.30 -9.41
N LYS A 119 -0.56 15.18 -8.41
CA LYS A 119 -0.59 16.01 -7.21
C LYS A 119 -0.25 15.21 -5.96
N TRP A 120 0.27 15.90 -4.94
CA TRP A 120 0.46 15.31 -3.63
C TRP A 120 -0.89 15.01 -2.97
N PRO A 121 -1.03 13.88 -2.27
CA PRO A 121 -2.25 13.55 -1.53
C PRO A 121 -2.64 14.60 -0.49
N ALA A 122 -1.65 15.33 0.05
CA ALA A 122 -1.84 16.47 0.93
C ALA A 122 -2.70 17.58 0.29
N ARG A 123 -2.41 17.93 -0.98
CA ARG A 123 -3.15 18.94 -1.76
C ARG A 123 -4.58 18.52 -2.06
N LEU A 124 -4.79 17.23 -2.31
CA LEU A 124 -6.10 16.67 -2.63
C LEU A 124 -6.98 16.50 -1.37
N GLY A 125 -6.38 16.48 -0.18
CA GLY A 125 -7.03 16.10 1.06
C GLY A 125 -7.39 14.61 1.14
N ILE A 126 -6.89 13.77 0.23
CA ILE A 126 -7.12 12.32 0.21
C ILE A 126 -5.90 11.68 0.88
N THR A 127 -5.99 11.39 2.19
CA THR A 127 -4.83 10.94 3.01
C THR A 127 -5.06 9.62 3.75
N THR A 128 -6.20 8.96 3.54
CA THR A 128 -6.50 7.59 3.97
C THR A 128 -7.28 6.84 2.88
N PRO A 129 -7.42 5.49 2.92
CA PRO A 129 -8.05 4.70 1.85
C PRO A 129 -9.58 4.74 1.93
N ALA A 130 -10.15 5.94 2.00
CA ALA A 130 -11.56 6.18 2.29
C ALA A 130 -12.47 6.15 1.04
N GLY A 131 -11.93 5.81 -0.14
CA GLY A 131 -12.65 5.79 -1.42
C GLY A 131 -13.86 4.85 -1.50
N HIS A 132 -13.94 3.89 -0.58
CA HIS A 132 -15.02 2.90 -0.44
C HIS A 132 -16.19 3.40 0.41
N LEU A 133 -16.03 4.52 1.12
CA LEU A 133 -17.06 5.07 1.99
C LEU A 133 -18.00 5.98 1.19
N PRO A 134 -19.25 6.19 1.66
CA PRO A 134 -20.13 7.19 1.09
C PRO A 134 -19.44 8.56 1.01
N PRO A 135 -19.65 9.33 -0.07
CA PRO A 135 -19.11 10.68 -0.21
C PRO A 135 -19.32 11.48 1.07
N GLN A 136 -18.28 12.17 1.54
CA GLN A 136 -18.45 12.93 2.78
C GLN A 136 -19.46 14.08 2.58
N PRO A 137 -20.18 14.48 3.63
CA PRO A 137 -20.92 15.75 3.63
C PRO A 137 -19.99 16.93 3.33
N ASP A 138 -20.57 18.06 2.94
CA ASP A 138 -19.87 19.33 2.77
C ASP A 138 -19.51 19.93 4.14
N GLU A 139 -18.57 19.26 4.83
CA GLU A 139 -18.03 19.64 6.13
C GLU A 139 -16.52 19.86 6.01
N PRO A 140 -15.94 20.76 6.83
CA PRO A 140 -14.49 20.88 6.93
C PRO A 140 -13.83 19.53 7.20
N LEU A 141 -12.70 19.27 6.53
CA LEU A 141 -11.95 18.05 6.75
C LEU A 141 -11.34 18.01 8.16
N MET A 142 -11.03 19.15 8.79
CA MET A 142 -10.58 19.18 10.18
C MET A 142 -11.78 19.05 11.15
N PRO A 143 -11.83 18.02 12.02
CA PRO A 143 -12.82 17.94 13.08
C PRO A 143 -12.55 18.93 14.22
N ASP A 144 -13.58 19.26 15.02
CA ASP A 144 -13.43 20.12 16.21
C ASP A 144 -12.88 19.40 17.46
N ARG A 145 -12.91 18.06 17.47
CA ARG A 145 -12.56 17.25 18.65
C ARG A 145 -12.01 15.89 18.28
N ALA A 146 -11.18 15.33 19.17
CA ALA A 146 -10.71 13.96 19.11
C ALA A 146 -10.83 13.29 20.49
N ALA A 147 -10.68 11.96 20.52
CA ALA A 147 -10.71 11.19 21.77
C ALA A 147 -9.54 11.60 22.70
N PRO A 148 -9.73 11.60 24.03
CA PRO A 148 -8.75 12.09 25.01
C PRO A 148 -7.46 11.26 25.08
N ASN A 149 -7.46 10.08 24.46
CA ASN A 149 -6.29 9.22 24.31
C ASN A 149 -5.43 9.56 23.07
N HIS A 150 -5.85 10.50 22.23
CA HIS A 150 -5.07 11.01 21.09
C HIS A 150 -4.47 12.37 21.44
N LYS A 151 -3.16 12.54 21.23
CA LYS A 151 -2.47 13.83 21.45
C LYS A 151 -2.90 14.89 20.45
N MET A 152 -3.29 14.46 19.25
CA MET A 152 -3.64 15.33 18.13
C MET A 152 -5.06 15.06 17.62
N ILE A 153 -5.72 16.12 17.15
CA ILE A 153 -6.90 16.06 16.29
C ILE A 153 -6.39 15.92 14.86
N CYS A 154 -6.71 14.79 14.23
CA CYS A 154 -6.31 14.48 12.86
C CYS A 154 -7.40 14.91 11.86
N PRO A 155 -7.02 15.37 10.66
CA PRO A 155 -7.98 15.65 9.60
C PRO A 155 -8.70 14.37 9.17
N ARG A 156 -9.91 14.53 8.64
CA ARG A 156 -10.60 13.50 7.86
C ARG A 156 -10.00 13.47 6.46
N SER A 157 -9.87 12.27 5.89
CA SER A 157 -9.59 12.14 4.47
C SER A 157 -10.83 12.41 3.65
N ARG A 158 -10.67 13.13 2.54
CA ARG A 158 -11.62 13.12 1.43
C ARG A 158 -11.79 11.67 0.92
N ARG A 159 -13.03 11.34 0.55
CA ARG A 159 -13.52 9.99 0.24
C ARG A 159 -13.75 9.74 -1.25
N PHE A 160 -13.42 10.71 -2.10
CA PHE A 160 -13.56 10.62 -3.55
C PHE A 160 -12.54 11.54 -4.23
N LEU A 161 -12.16 11.21 -5.46
CA LEU A 161 -11.38 12.11 -6.31
C LEU A 161 -12.33 13.16 -6.90
N PRO A 162 -12.14 14.47 -6.64
CA PRO A 162 -13.03 15.50 -7.19
C PRO A 162 -13.07 15.47 -8.72
N THR A 163 -14.24 15.72 -9.30
CA THR A 163 -14.46 15.64 -10.76
C THR A 163 -13.87 16.81 -11.54
N GLU A 164 -13.51 17.88 -10.84
CA GLU A 164 -12.79 19.02 -11.40
C GLU A 164 -11.29 18.76 -11.62
N GLU A 165 -10.76 17.67 -11.05
CA GLU A 165 -9.38 17.26 -11.28
C GLU A 165 -9.21 16.72 -12.70
N TYR A 166 -8.27 17.29 -13.45
CA TYR A 166 -7.98 16.85 -14.82
C TYR A 166 -7.03 15.66 -14.82
N THR A 167 -7.56 14.46 -15.01
CA THR A 167 -6.79 13.23 -14.82
C THR A 167 -5.83 12.95 -15.97
N ILE A 168 -4.88 12.03 -15.76
CA ILE A 168 -3.96 11.58 -16.80
C ILE A 168 -4.72 10.87 -17.94
N ALA A 169 -5.82 10.19 -17.62
CA ALA A 169 -6.66 9.55 -18.62
C ALA A 169 -7.36 10.58 -19.50
N GLU A 170 -7.93 11.64 -18.90
CA GLU A 170 -8.52 12.73 -19.68
C GLU A 170 -7.47 13.43 -20.55
N ALA A 171 -6.30 13.72 -19.99
CA ALA A 171 -5.22 14.37 -20.72
C ALA A 171 -4.71 13.54 -21.90
N LEU A 172 -4.55 12.22 -21.72
CA LEU A 172 -4.15 11.33 -22.82
C LEU A 172 -5.27 11.17 -23.85
N ARG A 173 -6.53 11.00 -23.42
CA ARG A 173 -7.70 10.92 -24.31
C ARG A 173 -7.81 12.16 -25.20
N ASP A 174 -7.65 13.34 -24.62
CA ASP A 174 -7.72 14.61 -25.35
C ASP A 174 -6.56 14.76 -26.38
N THR A 175 -5.52 13.93 -26.27
CA THR A 175 -4.44 13.83 -27.27
C THR A 175 -4.63 12.68 -28.27
N GLY A 176 -5.78 12.00 -28.26
CA GLY A 176 -6.15 10.95 -29.21
C GLY A 176 -5.83 9.52 -28.78
N TYR A 177 -5.53 9.29 -27.49
CA TYR A 177 -5.42 7.93 -26.95
C TYR A 177 -6.80 7.33 -26.70
N ARG A 178 -6.92 6.02 -26.95
CA ARG A 178 -7.98 5.20 -26.37
C ARG A 178 -7.67 4.95 -24.90
N THR A 179 -8.66 5.06 -24.02
CA THR A 179 -8.43 4.95 -22.57
C THR A 179 -9.21 3.78 -21.95
N GLY A 180 -8.49 2.89 -21.27
CA GLY A 180 -9.04 1.70 -20.64
C GLY A 180 -8.60 1.57 -19.18
N PHE A 181 -9.51 1.12 -18.33
CA PHE A 181 -9.27 0.84 -16.93
C PHE A 181 -9.71 -0.58 -16.56
N VAL A 182 -8.85 -1.34 -15.89
CA VAL A 182 -9.15 -2.69 -15.43
C VAL A 182 -8.65 -2.85 -13.99
N GLY A 183 -9.57 -3.14 -13.07
CA GLY A 183 -9.28 -3.54 -11.70
C GLY A 183 -9.75 -2.57 -10.62
N LYS A 184 -8.92 -2.34 -9.60
CA LYS A 184 -9.23 -1.58 -8.38
C LYS A 184 -9.15 -0.07 -8.61
N TRP A 185 -10.29 0.61 -8.59
CA TRP A 185 -10.35 2.08 -8.66
C TRP A 185 -10.05 2.75 -7.32
N HIS A 186 -10.88 2.51 -6.30
CA HIS A 186 -10.72 3.00 -4.91
C HIS A 186 -10.70 4.54 -4.74
N LEU A 187 -11.34 5.28 -5.63
CA LEU A 187 -11.38 6.76 -5.64
C LEU A 187 -12.79 7.37 -5.59
N GLY A 188 -13.79 6.63 -5.12
CA GLY A 188 -15.13 7.15 -4.82
C GLY A 188 -16.25 6.15 -5.08
N LEU A 189 -17.13 5.96 -4.09
CA LEU A 189 -18.18 4.94 -4.05
C LEU A 189 -19.22 5.04 -5.18
N THR A 190 -19.64 6.26 -5.50
CA THR A 190 -20.78 6.52 -6.40
C THR A 190 -20.35 6.75 -7.85
N GLU A 191 -21.24 6.46 -8.80
CA GLU A 191 -21.00 6.58 -10.25
C GLU A 191 -20.39 7.92 -10.70
N THR A 192 -20.71 9.01 -10.00
CA THR A 192 -20.13 10.34 -10.21
C THR A 192 -18.60 10.35 -10.20
N TYR A 193 -17.98 9.46 -9.42
CA TYR A 193 -16.54 9.42 -9.17
C TYR A 193 -15.88 8.17 -9.75
N TRP A 194 -16.55 7.40 -10.60
CA TRP A 194 -16.01 6.18 -11.21
C TRP A 194 -15.07 6.50 -12.40
N PRO A 195 -14.25 5.54 -12.87
CA PRO A 195 -13.29 5.75 -13.96
C PRO A 195 -13.89 6.39 -15.22
N GLU A 196 -15.14 6.04 -15.55
CA GLU A 196 -15.87 6.52 -16.73
C GLU A 196 -16.18 8.02 -16.68
N ARG A 197 -16.17 8.62 -15.48
CA ARG A 197 -16.30 10.07 -15.27
C ARG A 197 -14.95 10.78 -15.20
N GLN A 198 -13.86 10.03 -15.32
CA GLN A 198 -12.49 10.46 -15.03
C GLN A 198 -11.54 10.12 -16.18
N GLY A 199 -12.05 10.11 -17.40
CA GLY A 199 -11.22 9.96 -18.60
C GLY A 199 -11.37 8.65 -19.34
N PHE A 200 -11.78 7.57 -18.67
CA PHE A 200 -11.73 6.23 -19.25
C PHE A 200 -12.96 5.88 -20.09
N GLU A 201 -12.73 5.48 -21.35
CA GLU A 201 -13.79 5.06 -22.28
C GLU A 201 -14.22 3.59 -22.07
N PHE A 202 -13.33 2.77 -21.52
CA PHE A 202 -13.60 1.39 -21.13
C PHE A 202 -13.20 1.17 -19.67
N SER A 203 -14.02 0.43 -18.93
CA SER A 203 -13.79 0.15 -17.52
C SER A 203 -14.27 -1.26 -17.15
N PHE A 204 -13.40 -2.04 -16.51
CA PHE A 204 -13.74 -3.28 -15.80
C PHE A 204 -13.34 -3.10 -14.34
N HIS A 205 -14.24 -2.63 -13.50
CA HIS A 205 -13.97 -2.31 -12.10
C HIS A 205 -15.12 -2.74 -11.19
N GLY A 206 -14.83 -2.96 -9.92
CA GLY A 206 -15.86 -3.27 -8.92
C GLY A 206 -16.10 -2.07 -8.01
N ALA A 207 -17.10 -2.20 -7.11
CA ALA A 207 -17.27 -1.31 -5.97
C ALA A 207 -15.88 -0.97 -5.40
N PRO A 208 -15.58 0.31 -5.09
CA PRO A 208 -14.25 0.78 -4.75
C PRO A 208 -13.80 0.33 -3.37
N ASP A 209 -14.18 -0.87 -2.96
CA ASP A 209 -13.73 -1.58 -1.79
C ASP A 209 -12.20 -1.73 -1.81
N PRO A 210 -11.56 -1.84 -0.64
CA PRO A 210 -10.11 -2.04 -0.56
C PRO A 210 -9.61 -3.30 -1.29
N GLY A 211 -10.47 -4.30 -1.49
CA GLY A 211 -10.19 -5.53 -2.25
C GLY A 211 -11.49 -6.16 -2.74
N PRO A 212 -11.44 -7.24 -3.55
CA PRO A 212 -12.63 -7.92 -4.02
C PRO A 212 -13.33 -8.61 -2.84
N PRO A 213 -14.66 -8.69 -2.81
CA PRO A 213 -15.36 -9.50 -1.82
C PRO A 213 -14.98 -10.99 -1.89
N SER A 214 -14.63 -11.48 -3.08
CA SER A 214 -14.05 -12.80 -3.33
C SER A 214 -13.11 -12.75 -4.54
N TYR A 215 -11.91 -13.31 -4.40
CA TYR A 215 -11.02 -13.52 -5.53
C TYR A 215 -11.52 -14.59 -6.51
N PHE A 216 -12.47 -15.42 -6.11
CA PHE A 216 -13.04 -16.48 -6.94
C PHE A 216 -14.49 -16.18 -7.32
N SER A 217 -14.87 -16.41 -8.58
CA SER A 217 -16.22 -16.21 -9.07
C SER A 217 -17.24 -17.15 -8.39
N PRO A 218 -18.42 -16.67 -7.97
CA PRO A 218 -18.89 -15.28 -8.10
C PRO A 218 -18.10 -14.34 -7.17
N HIS A 219 -17.61 -13.24 -7.74
CA HIS A 219 -16.76 -12.24 -7.08
C HIS A 219 -17.56 -11.34 -6.14
N ARG A 220 -18.88 -11.25 -6.34
CA ARG A 220 -19.85 -10.59 -5.45
C ARG A 220 -19.63 -9.08 -5.25
N PHE A 221 -19.06 -8.39 -6.25
CA PHE A 221 -19.05 -6.93 -6.24
C PHE A 221 -20.50 -6.41 -6.23
N ARG A 222 -20.78 -5.41 -5.37
CA ARG A 222 -22.13 -4.86 -5.22
C ARG A 222 -22.47 -3.80 -6.27
N THR A 223 -21.44 -3.13 -6.79
CA THR A 223 -21.51 -2.08 -7.81
C THR A 223 -20.27 -2.19 -8.72
N GLY A 224 -20.21 -1.35 -9.75
CA GLY A 224 -19.15 -1.39 -10.77
C GLY A 224 -19.57 -2.19 -12.01
N THR A 225 -18.62 -2.44 -12.89
CA THR A 225 -18.79 -3.11 -14.19
C THR A 225 -18.27 -4.55 -14.21
N VAL A 226 -17.66 -5.04 -13.12
CA VAL A 226 -17.25 -6.45 -13.01
C VAL A 226 -18.46 -7.36 -13.15
N THR A 227 -18.33 -8.34 -14.06
CA THR A 227 -19.29 -9.42 -14.26
C THR A 227 -18.68 -10.75 -13.85
N ASP A 228 -19.46 -11.58 -13.16
CA ASP A 228 -19.01 -12.91 -12.75
C ASP A 228 -18.78 -13.80 -13.98
N GLY A 229 -17.64 -14.50 -14.00
CA GLY A 229 -17.36 -15.57 -14.96
C GLY A 229 -17.74 -16.96 -14.44
N PRO A 230 -17.22 -18.04 -15.05
CA PRO A 230 -17.43 -19.41 -14.58
C PRO A 230 -17.09 -19.57 -13.09
N LYS A 231 -17.85 -20.42 -12.38
CA LYS A 231 -17.63 -20.67 -10.94
C LYS A 231 -16.17 -21.07 -10.69
N GLY A 232 -15.50 -20.35 -9.79
CA GLY A 232 -14.08 -20.58 -9.46
C GLY A 232 -13.08 -19.86 -10.37
N GLU A 233 -13.52 -19.04 -11.33
CA GLU A 233 -12.65 -18.12 -12.07
C GLU A 233 -11.94 -17.18 -11.08
N TYR A 234 -10.64 -16.97 -11.25
CA TYR A 234 -9.83 -16.12 -10.36
C TYR A 234 -9.78 -14.69 -10.91
N ILE A 235 -10.10 -13.68 -10.09
CA ILE A 235 -10.28 -12.30 -10.55
C ILE A 235 -9.00 -11.70 -11.15
N THR A 236 -7.81 -12.12 -10.69
CA THR A 236 -6.54 -11.69 -11.27
C THR A 236 -6.39 -12.19 -12.70
N ASP A 237 -6.82 -13.43 -12.98
CA ASP A 237 -6.82 -13.99 -14.33
C ASP A 237 -7.86 -13.30 -15.19
N ARG A 238 -9.06 -13.05 -14.63
CA ARG A 238 -10.13 -12.35 -15.33
C ARG A 238 -9.72 -10.92 -15.72
N ALA A 239 -9.13 -10.16 -14.80
CA ALA A 239 -8.57 -8.84 -15.09
C ALA A 239 -7.50 -8.90 -16.20
N THR A 240 -6.67 -9.93 -16.21
CA THR A 240 -5.69 -10.15 -17.29
C THR A 240 -6.38 -10.36 -18.63
N ALA A 241 -7.45 -11.18 -18.67
CA ALA A 241 -8.19 -11.45 -19.90
C ALA A 241 -8.88 -10.18 -20.44
N GLU A 242 -9.48 -9.36 -19.57
CA GLU A 242 -10.09 -8.07 -19.96
C GLU A 242 -9.05 -7.09 -20.50
N ALA A 243 -7.87 -7.02 -19.86
CA ALA A 243 -6.76 -6.20 -20.34
C ALA A 243 -6.25 -6.66 -21.72
N VAL A 244 -6.05 -7.97 -21.92
CA VAL A 244 -5.63 -8.52 -23.22
C VAL A 244 -6.69 -8.27 -24.29
N GLY A 245 -7.98 -8.47 -23.99
CA GLY A 245 -9.07 -8.19 -24.91
C GLY A 245 -9.13 -6.71 -25.32
N TYR A 246 -8.87 -5.80 -24.38
CA TYR A 246 -8.78 -4.36 -24.67
C TYR A 246 -7.60 -4.05 -25.62
N ILE A 247 -6.42 -4.62 -25.36
CA ILE A 247 -5.23 -4.47 -26.23
C ILE A 247 -5.51 -5.01 -27.63
N GLU A 248 -6.15 -6.18 -27.75
CA GLU A 248 -6.51 -6.77 -29.05
C GLU A 248 -7.48 -5.89 -29.84
N LYS A 249 -8.48 -5.33 -29.17
CA LYS A 249 -9.49 -4.45 -29.78
C LYS A 249 -8.87 -3.14 -30.30
N HIS A 250 -7.90 -2.59 -29.58
CA HIS A 250 -7.28 -1.30 -29.89
C HIS A 250 -5.86 -1.43 -30.48
N ARG A 251 -5.50 -2.60 -31.02
CA ARG A 251 -4.16 -2.88 -31.57
C ARG A 251 -3.67 -1.90 -32.64
N ASP A 252 -4.59 -1.29 -33.39
CA ASP A 252 -4.28 -0.38 -34.50
C ASP A 252 -4.40 1.11 -34.08
N GLU A 253 -4.77 1.39 -32.83
CA GLU A 253 -4.89 2.73 -32.25
C GLU A 253 -3.89 2.89 -31.08
N PRO A 254 -3.38 4.09 -30.76
CA PRO A 254 -2.64 4.29 -29.52
C PRO A 254 -3.59 4.17 -28.32
N PHE A 255 -3.21 3.35 -27.33
CA PHE A 255 -4.02 3.15 -26.13
C PHE A 255 -3.26 3.48 -24.85
N PHE A 256 -4.01 3.91 -23.83
CA PHE A 256 -3.59 4.02 -22.44
C PHE A 256 -4.45 3.07 -21.61
N LEU A 257 -3.81 2.04 -21.06
CA LEU A 257 -4.48 1.02 -20.26
C LEU A 257 -3.92 1.01 -18.84
N CYS A 258 -4.77 1.28 -17.86
CA CYS A 258 -4.50 1.01 -16.45
C CYS A 258 -4.94 -0.41 -16.11
N LEU A 259 -3.99 -1.31 -15.82
CA LEU A 259 -4.24 -2.62 -15.23
C LEU A 259 -3.88 -2.56 -13.75
N TRP A 260 -4.84 -2.15 -12.94
CA TRP A 260 -4.67 -1.91 -11.51
C TRP A 260 -5.22 -3.09 -10.73
N HIS A 261 -4.38 -4.08 -10.46
CA HIS A 261 -4.81 -5.29 -9.80
C HIS A 261 -5.40 -5.02 -8.41
N TRP A 262 -6.34 -5.87 -8.00
CA TRP A 262 -6.64 -6.05 -6.58
C TRP A 262 -5.59 -6.91 -5.87
N ALA A 263 -4.90 -7.78 -6.61
CA ALA A 263 -3.79 -8.56 -6.07
C ALA A 263 -2.66 -7.61 -5.63
N VAL A 264 -2.11 -7.77 -4.44
CA VAL A 264 -2.20 -8.93 -3.52
C VAL A 264 -2.97 -8.64 -2.22
N HIS A 265 -3.88 -7.67 -2.26
CA HIS A 265 -4.65 -7.21 -1.10
C HIS A 265 -5.57 -8.28 -0.50
N ALA A 266 -5.90 -8.15 0.79
CA ALA A 266 -6.92 -8.94 1.46
C ALA A 266 -8.31 -8.86 0.77
N PRO A 267 -9.19 -9.87 0.89
CA PRO A 267 -9.01 -11.13 1.61
C PRO A 267 -7.96 -12.03 0.92
N PHE A 268 -7.06 -12.62 1.71
CA PHE A 268 -5.96 -13.42 1.17
C PHE A 268 -6.46 -14.76 0.67
N GLN A 269 -6.76 -14.83 -0.63
CA GLN A 269 -7.34 -15.98 -1.31
C GLN A 269 -6.54 -16.27 -2.57
N ALA A 270 -6.02 -17.49 -2.68
CA ALA A 270 -5.14 -17.90 -3.77
C ALA A 270 -5.54 -19.26 -4.33
N LYS A 271 -5.06 -19.57 -5.55
CA LYS A 271 -5.28 -20.87 -6.18
C LYS A 271 -4.58 -21.97 -5.37
N GLU A 272 -5.32 -22.95 -4.86
CA GLU A 272 -4.80 -23.97 -3.92
C GLU A 272 -3.56 -24.70 -4.46
N ALA A 273 -3.54 -25.04 -5.75
CA ALA A 273 -2.39 -25.71 -6.36
C ALA A 273 -1.08 -24.90 -6.24
N LEU A 274 -1.16 -23.56 -6.29
CA LEU A 274 0.00 -22.70 -6.07
C LEU A 274 0.35 -22.63 -4.58
N VAL A 275 -0.64 -22.57 -3.69
CA VAL A 275 -0.41 -22.57 -2.23
C VAL A 275 0.36 -23.83 -1.83
N GLU A 276 -0.07 -25.00 -2.28
CA GLU A 276 0.61 -26.27 -1.98
C GLU A 276 2.05 -26.32 -2.51
N ALA A 277 2.29 -25.78 -3.71
CA ALA A 277 3.65 -25.68 -4.25
C ALA A 277 4.57 -24.84 -3.35
N TYR A 278 4.05 -23.76 -2.74
CA TYR A 278 4.81 -22.89 -1.85
C TYR A 278 4.92 -23.41 -0.42
N ARG A 279 3.99 -24.26 0.05
CA ARG A 279 4.13 -24.96 1.35
C ARG A 279 5.36 -25.87 1.38
N ALA A 280 5.75 -26.43 0.23
CA ALA A 280 6.95 -27.24 0.10
C ALA A 280 8.26 -26.43 0.03
N ARG A 281 8.19 -25.09 0.07
CA ARG A 281 9.35 -24.20 -0.06
C ARG A 281 9.62 -23.47 1.24
N THR A 282 10.86 -23.02 1.41
CA THR A 282 11.29 -22.27 2.59
C THR A 282 12.15 -21.10 2.15
N ASP A 283 11.92 -19.91 2.70
CA ASP A 283 12.83 -18.79 2.54
C ASP A 283 14.13 -19.09 3.30
N PRO A 284 15.29 -19.19 2.62
CA PRO A 284 16.57 -19.45 3.29
C PRO A 284 16.96 -18.33 4.29
N ARG A 285 16.30 -17.17 4.24
CA ARG A 285 16.54 -16.05 5.19
C ARG A 285 15.56 -16.04 6.37
N GLY A 286 14.49 -16.84 6.30
CA GLY A 286 13.41 -16.84 7.28
C GLY A 286 12.68 -15.51 7.39
N LYS A 287 12.50 -14.77 6.29
CA LYS A 287 11.81 -13.46 6.28
C LYS A 287 10.41 -13.53 5.71
N GLN A 288 10.20 -14.31 4.65
CA GLN A 288 8.90 -14.51 4.00
C GLN A 288 8.50 -16.00 4.09
N ASP A 289 7.32 -16.31 4.61
CA ASP A 289 6.91 -17.70 4.87
C ASP A 289 5.42 -17.98 4.61
N CYS A 290 4.66 -17.01 4.09
CA CYS A 290 3.24 -17.16 3.80
C CYS A 290 3.01 -17.77 2.40
N PRO A 291 2.58 -19.05 2.28
CA PRO A 291 2.37 -19.70 0.98
C PRO A 291 1.16 -19.14 0.23
N VAL A 292 0.14 -18.66 0.94
CA VAL A 292 -1.03 -18.00 0.34
C VAL A 292 -0.61 -16.71 -0.36
N MET A 293 0.19 -15.86 0.30
CA MET A 293 0.72 -14.65 -0.32
C MET A 293 1.62 -14.97 -1.51
N ALA A 294 2.50 -15.97 -1.38
CA ALA A 294 3.36 -16.41 -2.48
C ALA A 294 2.56 -16.84 -3.71
N ALA A 295 1.44 -17.53 -3.52
CA ALA A 295 0.52 -17.94 -4.58
C ALA A 295 -0.23 -16.75 -5.22
N MET A 296 -0.59 -15.73 -4.45
CA MET A 296 -1.20 -14.49 -4.98
C MET A 296 -0.17 -13.70 -5.81
N ILE A 297 1.04 -13.52 -5.31
CA ILE A 297 2.16 -12.88 -6.04
C ILE A 297 2.48 -13.65 -7.31
N ARG A 298 2.48 -14.99 -7.26
CA ARG A 298 2.68 -15.81 -8.46
C ARG A 298 1.57 -15.61 -9.50
N SER A 299 0.32 -15.43 -9.07
CA SER A 299 -0.79 -15.12 -9.99
C SER A 299 -0.67 -13.72 -10.59
N LEU A 300 -0.20 -12.73 -9.82
CA LEU A 300 0.13 -11.40 -10.33
C LEU A 300 1.26 -11.47 -11.37
N ASP A 301 2.32 -12.22 -11.10
CA ASP A 301 3.41 -12.45 -12.07
C ASP A 301 2.91 -13.14 -13.35
N GLN A 302 2.01 -14.12 -13.23
CA GLN A 302 1.36 -14.74 -14.39
C GLN A 302 0.53 -13.75 -15.20
N SER A 303 -0.14 -12.80 -14.55
CA SER A 303 -0.86 -11.72 -15.22
C SER A 303 0.08 -10.82 -16.04
N VAL A 304 1.19 -10.37 -15.43
CA VAL A 304 2.25 -9.63 -16.13
C VAL A 304 2.73 -10.41 -17.35
N GLY A 305 2.98 -11.72 -17.18
CA GLY A 305 3.36 -12.60 -18.28
C GLY A 305 2.33 -12.65 -19.41
N GLY A 306 1.05 -12.82 -19.08
CA GLY A 306 -0.03 -12.90 -20.07
C GLY A 306 -0.16 -11.63 -20.91
N VAL A 307 0.00 -10.45 -20.30
CA VAL A 307 -0.04 -9.18 -21.05
C VAL A 307 1.21 -9.00 -21.91
N LEU A 308 2.40 -9.35 -21.40
CA LEU A 308 3.64 -9.32 -22.20
C LEU A 308 3.55 -10.24 -23.42
N ASP A 309 3.06 -11.46 -23.22
CA ASP A 309 2.91 -12.44 -24.30
C ASP A 309 1.87 -11.97 -25.34
N ALA A 310 0.81 -11.29 -24.91
CA ALA A 310 -0.16 -10.68 -25.82
C ALA A 310 0.46 -9.55 -26.65
N LEU A 311 1.24 -8.66 -26.03
CA LEU A 311 1.96 -7.59 -26.73
C LEU A 311 2.95 -8.15 -27.76
N ASP A 312 3.71 -9.19 -27.39
CA ASP A 312 4.66 -9.84 -28.29
C ASP A 312 3.93 -10.52 -29.46
N ARG A 313 2.84 -11.27 -29.18
CA ARG A 313 2.00 -11.93 -30.20
C ARG A 313 1.36 -10.95 -31.19
N LEU A 314 0.95 -9.78 -30.72
CA LEU A 314 0.33 -8.73 -31.55
C LEU A 314 1.37 -7.82 -32.24
N ALA A 315 2.67 -8.06 -32.02
CA ALA A 315 3.76 -7.22 -32.48
C ALA A 315 3.66 -5.75 -32.01
N LEU A 316 3.14 -5.54 -30.80
CA LEU A 316 3.01 -4.22 -30.15
C LEU A 316 4.12 -3.96 -29.12
N ALA A 317 4.95 -4.96 -28.84
CA ALA A 317 6.00 -4.91 -27.83
C ALA A 317 6.99 -3.74 -28.00
N ASP A 318 7.40 -3.43 -29.23
CA ASP A 318 8.35 -2.37 -29.55
C ASP A 318 7.72 -0.96 -29.57
N ASP A 319 6.39 -0.89 -29.57
CA ASP A 319 5.61 0.35 -29.60
C ASP A 319 4.82 0.56 -28.29
N THR A 320 5.12 -0.18 -27.21
CA THR A 320 4.39 -0.09 -25.94
C THR A 320 5.32 0.29 -24.79
N ILE A 321 5.00 1.39 -24.13
CA ILE A 321 5.58 1.78 -22.85
C ILE A 321 4.87 0.99 -21.75
N ILE A 322 5.63 0.41 -20.83
CA ILE A 322 5.09 -0.34 -19.70
C ILE A 322 5.63 0.24 -18.40
N VAL A 323 4.74 0.60 -17.48
CA VAL A 323 5.06 0.97 -16.11
C VAL A 323 4.54 -0.12 -15.19
N PHE A 324 5.39 -0.65 -14.31
CA PHE A 324 5.01 -1.53 -13.21
C PHE A 324 5.32 -0.83 -11.89
N PHE A 325 4.35 -0.78 -10.98
CA PHE A 325 4.45 -0.12 -9.67
C PHE A 325 3.57 -0.81 -8.61
N SER A 326 3.67 -0.39 -7.35
CA SER A 326 2.75 -0.76 -6.25
C SER A 326 2.22 0.50 -5.57
N ASP A 327 0.99 0.51 -5.07
CA ASP A 327 0.38 1.73 -4.50
C ASP A 327 0.82 2.05 -3.06
N ASN A 328 1.33 1.05 -2.33
CA ASN A 328 1.94 1.17 -1.01
C ASN A 328 2.65 -0.14 -0.62
N GLY A 329 3.45 -0.07 0.46
CA GLY A 329 4.21 -1.21 0.94
C GLY A 329 3.37 -2.39 1.45
N GLY A 330 4.04 -3.53 1.68
CA GLY A 330 3.40 -4.81 1.97
C GLY A 330 2.73 -4.88 3.35
N ASN A 331 1.66 -5.67 3.46
CA ASN A 331 0.93 -5.86 4.73
C ASN A 331 1.67 -6.81 5.69
N MET A 332 2.13 -6.26 6.82
CA MET A 332 2.88 -6.97 7.86
C MET A 332 2.12 -7.10 9.20
N TYR A 333 0.79 -6.97 9.20
CA TYR A 333 0.00 -6.96 10.45
C TYR A 333 -1.26 -7.83 10.44
N ASN A 334 -1.80 -8.16 9.27
CA ASN A 334 -2.85 -9.17 9.18
C ASN A 334 -2.26 -10.57 9.46
N THR A 335 -3.11 -11.54 9.78
CA THR A 335 -2.69 -12.94 9.96
C THR A 335 -3.30 -13.82 8.89
N VAL A 336 -2.47 -14.63 8.24
CA VAL A 336 -2.82 -15.61 7.22
C VAL A 336 -2.14 -16.91 7.58
N GLU A 337 -2.93 -17.95 7.86
CA GLU A 337 -2.41 -19.27 8.29
C GLU A 337 -1.36 -19.20 9.43
N GLY A 338 -1.52 -18.26 10.37
CA GLY A 338 -0.63 -18.12 11.53
C GLY A 338 0.62 -17.26 11.34
N THR A 339 0.85 -16.70 10.15
CA THR A 339 1.93 -15.74 9.87
C THR A 339 1.40 -14.44 9.27
N THR A 340 2.25 -13.42 9.11
CA THR A 340 1.91 -12.19 8.36
C THR A 340 1.95 -12.44 6.85
N PRO A 341 1.14 -11.73 6.03
CA PRO A 341 1.12 -11.94 4.59
C PRO A 341 2.49 -11.79 3.93
N THR A 342 3.25 -10.76 4.29
CA THR A 342 4.61 -10.54 3.80
C THR A 342 5.53 -9.92 4.86
N ASN A 343 6.78 -9.65 4.48
CA ASN A 343 7.80 -8.97 5.25
C ASN A 343 8.67 -8.10 4.34
N ASN A 344 8.72 -6.79 4.62
CA ASN A 344 9.45 -5.80 3.82
C ASN A 344 10.94 -5.68 4.18
N ALA A 345 11.48 -6.55 5.03
CA ALA A 345 12.89 -6.50 5.43
C ALA A 345 13.84 -6.32 4.22
N PRO A 346 14.91 -5.52 4.32
CA PRO A 346 15.39 -4.83 5.52
C PRO A 346 14.63 -3.55 5.86
N LEU A 347 13.60 -3.16 5.08
CA LEU A 347 12.85 -1.94 5.33
C LEU A 347 12.01 -2.08 6.60
N ARG A 348 11.90 -0.99 7.37
CA ARG A 348 11.09 -0.95 8.58
C ARG A 348 9.61 -0.85 8.25
N SER A 349 8.81 -1.68 8.91
CA SER A 349 7.34 -1.66 8.84
C SER A 349 6.77 -2.00 7.44
N GLY A 350 5.51 -1.63 7.20
CA GLY A 350 4.76 -1.96 5.99
C GLY A 350 3.60 -1.00 5.73
N LYS A 351 2.61 -1.45 4.97
CA LYS A 351 1.36 -0.72 4.69
C LYS A 351 0.87 0.11 5.88
N GLY A 352 0.49 1.37 5.65
CA GLY A 352 -0.05 2.24 6.69
C GLY A 352 1.01 2.76 7.68
N SER A 353 2.25 2.88 7.23
CA SER A 353 3.39 3.34 8.02
C SER A 353 4.24 4.32 7.24
N ILE A 354 4.70 5.40 7.88
CA ILE A 354 5.53 6.43 7.21
C ILE A 354 7.00 6.01 7.00
N TYR A 355 7.40 4.89 7.62
CA TYR A 355 8.72 4.26 7.46
C TYR A 355 8.90 3.65 6.06
N GLU A 356 10.14 3.37 5.66
CA GLU A 356 10.52 2.93 4.30
C GLU A 356 9.69 1.75 3.80
N GLY A 357 9.36 0.79 4.67
CA GLY A 357 8.61 -0.40 4.28
C GLY A 357 7.15 -0.11 3.91
N GLY A 358 6.61 1.06 4.26
CA GLY A 358 5.25 1.47 3.90
C GLY A 358 5.14 2.39 2.69
N VAL A 359 6.25 3.03 2.28
CA VAL A 359 6.25 4.03 1.19
C VAL A 359 7.20 3.74 0.03
N ARG A 360 8.14 2.79 0.16
CA ARG A 360 9.09 2.45 -0.90
C ARG A 360 8.57 1.26 -1.70
N GLU A 361 8.57 1.37 -3.02
CA GLU A 361 7.82 0.48 -3.90
C GLU A 361 8.68 -0.14 -5.01
N PRO A 362 8.34 -1.35 -5.48
CA PRO A 362 8.98 -1.90 -6.67
C PRO A 362 8.52 -1.12 -7.91
N MET A 363 9.46 -0.61 -8.71
CA MET A 363 9.16 0.16 -9.93
C MET A 363 9.99 -0.29 -11.13
N ILE A 364 9.32 -0.58 -12.25
CA ILE A 364 10.00 -0.90 -13.52
C ILE A 364 9.36 -0.08 -14.64
N VAL A 365 10.18 0.52 -15.50
CA VAL A 365 9.71 1.24 -16.69
C VAL A 365 10.37 0.65 -17.94
N VAL A 366 9.56 0.25 -18.91
CA VAL A 366 9.99 -0.21 -20.24
C VAL A 366 9.59 0.85 -21.26
N TRP A 367 10.54 1.32 -22.05
CA TRP A 367 10.29 2.20 -23.19
C TRP A 367 11.26 1.84 -24.33
N PRO A 368 10.83 0.98 -25.26
CA PRO A 368 11.71 0.45 -26.29
C PRO A 368 12.34 1.56 -27.14
N GLY A 369 13.65 1.43 -27.39
CA GLY A 369 14.43 2.42 -28.13
C GLY A 369 14.80 3.70 -27.35
N VAL A 370 14.31 3.88 -26.12
CA VAL A 370 14.66 5.01 -25.24
C VAL A 370 15.35 4.51 -23.98
N VAL A 371 14.68 3.65 -23.21
CA VAL A 371 15.22 3.05 -22.00
C VAL A 371 16.24 1.98 -22.36
N ARG A 372 17.43 2.05 -21.76
CA ARG A 372 18.43 0.97 -21.84
C ARG A 372 17.91 -0.29 -21.12
N PRO A 373 17.73 -1.43 -21.81
CA PRO A 373 17.25 -2.66 -21.18
C PRO A 373 18.19 -3.18 -20.07
N GLY A 374 17.61 -3.73 -19.02
CA GLY A 374 18.32 -4.28 -17.85
C GLY A 374 19.06 -3.22 -17.02
N SER A 375 18.73 -1.93 -17.19
CA SER A 375 19.37 -0.86 -16.45
C SER A 375 18.72 -0.65 -15.08
N GLN A 376 19.39 0.13 -14.22
CA GLN A 376 18.89 0.49 -12.91
C GLN A 376 19.08 1.99 -12.66
N CYS A 377 18.13 2.58 -11.95
CA CYS A 377 18.18 3.96 -11.48
C CYS A 377 18.02 4.01 -9.96
N GLY A 378 18.89 4.75 -9.27
CA GLY A 378 18.85 4.98 -7.82
C GLY A 378 18.44 6.40 -7.45
N GLU A 379 17.96 7.19 -8.41
CA GLU A 379 17.40 8.51 -8.13
C GLU A 379 16.09 8.37 -7.35
N VAL A 380 15.83 9.32 -6.45
CA VAL A 380 14.61 9.36 -5.65
C VAL A 380 13.45 9.85 -6.52
N VAL A 381 12.48 8.96 -6.76
CA VAL A 381 11.27 9.25 -7.56
C VAL A 381 10.02 8.98 -6.73
N SER A 382 8.88 9.55 -7.11
CA SER A 382 7.61 9.35 -6.41
C SER A 382 6.42 9.19 -7.36
N SER A 383 5.33 8.58 -6.89
CA SER A 383 4.12 8.35 -7.69
C SER A 383 3.51 9.62 -8.28
N VAL A 384 3.76 10.77 -7.67
CA VAL A 384 3.36 12.09 -8.17
C VAL A 384 3.95 12.41 -9.55
N ASP A 385 5.07 11.77 -9.90
CA ASP A 385 5.82 12.00 -11.13
C ASP A 385 5.23 11.29 -12.35
N PHE A 386 4.37 10.29 -12.14
CA PHE A 386 3.84 9.50 -13.25
C PHE A 386 3.04 10.35 -14.22
N TYR A 387 2.21 11.27 -13.72
CA TYR A 387 1.41 12.14 -14.59
C TYR A 387 2.25 12.96 -15.58
N PRO A 388 3.19 13.83 -15.16
CA PRO A 388 4.00 14.60 -16.10
C PRO A 388 4.91 13.70 -16.96
N THR A 389 5.33 12.54 -16.44
CA THR A 389 6.14 11.58 -17.21
C THR A 389 5.35 10.98 -18.35
N LEU A 390 4.13 10.49 -18.09
CA LEU A 390 3.27 9.86 -19.08
C LEU A 390 2.82 10.86 -20.16
N LEU A 391 2.55 12.12 -19.79
CA LEU A 391 2.31 13.18 -20.78
C LEU A 391 3.51 13.42 -21.67
N ALA A 392 4.71 13.57 -21.08
CA ALA A 392 5.93 13.80 -21.85
C ALA A 392 6.23 12.63 -22.81
N MET A 393 6.05 11.38 -22.35
CA MET A 393 6.16 10.17 -23.17
C MET A 393 5.18 10.13 -24.35
N ALA A 394 3.97 10.64 -24.15
CA ALA A 394 2.94 10.75 -25.18
C ALA A 394 3.17 11.94 -26.15
N GLY A 395 4.21 12.76 -25.92
CA GLY A 395 4.45 14.00 -26.65
C GLY A 395 3.39 15.08 -26.36
N ALA A 396 2.74 15.01 -25.21
CA ALA A 396 1.72 15.94 -24.76
C ALA A 396 2.29 16.94 -23.74
N SER A 397 1.57 18.03 -23.52
CA SER A 397 1.88 19.04 -22.50
C SER A 397 0.74 19.15 -21.49
N PRO A 398 1.01 19.54 -20.24
CA PRO A 398 -0.03 19.83 -19.26
C PRO A 398 -1.01 20.89 -19.77
N LYS A 399 -2.25 20.83 -19.29
CA LYS A 399 -3.26 21.85 -19.60
C LYS A 399 -2.81 23.21 -19.03
N ALA A 400 -3.09 24.29 -19.75
CA ALA A 400 -2.74 25.63 -19.27
C ALA A 400 -3.36 25.89 -17.88
N GLY A 401 -2.52 26.35 -16.94
CA GLY A 401 -2.92 26.62 -15.56
C GLY A 401 -3.08 25.37 -14.67
N GLN A 402 -2.79 24.17 -15.17
CA GLN A 402 -2.82 22.95 -14.36
C GLN A 402 -1.66 22.94 -13.36
N THR A 403 -1.98 22.79 -12.08
CA THR A 403 -0.99 22.52 -11.04
C THR A 403 -0.58 21.05 -11.08
N LEU A 404 0.70 20.80 -11.30
CA LEU A 404 1.34 19.50 -11.15
C LEU A 404 2.44 19.63 -10.11
N ASP A 405 2.46 18.72 -9.14
CA ASP A 405 3.48 18.69 -8.10
C ASP A 405 4.67 17.79 -8.48
N GLY A 406 4.45 16.85 -9.41
CA GLY A 406 5.48 15.92 -9.88
C GLY A 406 6.38 16.50 -10.96
N VAL A 407 7.53 15.85 -11.18
CA VAL A 407 8.43 16.20 -12.30
C VAL A 407 8.64 15.00 -13.22
N SER A 408 8.77 15.25 -14.52
CA SER A 408 8.91 14.18 -15.50
C SER A 408 10.20 13.38 -15.32
N LEU A 409 10.08 12.05 -15.35
CA LEU A 409 11.19 11.10 -15.25
C LEU A 409 11.86 10.82 -16.60
N VAL A 410 11.38 11.41 -17.71
CA VAL A 410 11.90 11.15 -19.07
C VAL A 410 13.42 11.33 -19.15
N ARG A 411 13.96 12.38 -18.51
CA ARG A 411 15.41 12.61 -18.43
C ARG A 411 16.18 11.40 -17.88
N LEU A 412 15.65 10.74 -16.85
CA LEU A 412 16.29 9.56 -16.25
C LEU A 412 16.20 8.35 -17.19
N LEU A 413 15.05 8.18 -17.84
CA LEU A 413 14.79 7.09 -18.77
C LEU A 413 15.65 7.16 -20.03
N GLU A 414 16.03 8.37 -20.45
CA GLU A 414 17.00 8.64 -21.53
C GLU A 414 18.46 8.47 -21.09
N GLY A 415 18.72 8.09 -19.83
CA GLY A 415 20.06 7.88 -19.27
C GLY A 415 20.71 9.14 -18.66
N GLY A 416 19.95 10.23 -18.51
CA GLY A 416 20.36 11.39 -17.73
C GLY A 416 20.40 11.11 -16.23
N LYS A 417 20.86 12.12 -15.46
CA LYS A 417 20.98 12.04 -13.99
C LYS A 417 20.31 13.23 -13.32
N GLY A 418 19.85 13.02 -12.08
CA GLY A 418 19.16 14.02 -11.28
C GLY A 418 17.80 14.44 -11.83
N LEU A 419 16.99 14.97 -10.94
CA LEU A 419 15.68 15.57 -11.22
C LEU A 419 15.68 17.01 -10.71
N ASP A 420 14.83 17.84 -11.28
CA ASP A 420 14.65 19.23 -10.82
C ASP A 420 13.76 19.27 -9.57
N ARG A 421 14.26 18.68 -8.48
CA ARG A 421 13.62 18.72 -7.15
C ARG A 421 14.67 18.52 -6.07
N GLU A 422 14.48 19.13 -4.90
CA GLU A 422 15.34 18.87 -3.73
C GLU A 422 14.91 17.63 -2.95
N ALA A 423 13.61 17.33 -2.90
CA ALA A 423 13.07 16.27 -2.05
C ALA A 423 11.75 15.68 -2.55
N VAL A 424 11.37 14.55 -1.97
CA VAL A 424 10.00 13.98 -2.03
C VAL A 424 9.40 13.93 -0.63
N PHE A 425 8.07 14.00 -0.54
CA PHE A 425 7.36 14.15 0.72
C PHE A 425 6.28 13.08 0.90
N CYS A 426 5.91 12.83 2.15
CA CYS A 426 4.71 12.07 2.50
C CYS A 426 4.03 12.73 3.70
N HIS A 427 2.85 13.32 3.48
CA HIS A 427 1.99 13.80 4.55
C HIS A 427 1.02 12.70 4.98
N PHE A 428 1.20 12.19 6.21
CA PHE A 428 0.35 11.13 6.75
C PHE A 428 -0.12 11.46 8.16
N PRO A 429 -1.09 12.39 8.29
CA PRO A 429 -1.50 13.00 9.56
C PRO A 429 -2.46 12.10 10.37
N HIS A 430 -2.22 10.78 10.40
CA HIS A 430 -3.17 9.79 10.95
C HIS A 430 -2.52 8.82 11.94
N TYR A 431 -3.25 8.51 13.01
CA TYR A 431 -2.96 7.37 13.87
C TYR A 431 -3.39 6.07 13.16
N ILE A 432 -2.47 5.09 13.02
CA ILE A 432 -2.79 3.77 12.49
C ILE A 432 -2.47 2.71 13.54
N PRO A 433 -3.48 2.22 14.29
CA PRO A 433 -3.26 1.25 15.36
C PRO A 433 -2.56 -0.03 14.92
N ALA A 434 -2.80 -0.49 13.69
CA ALA A 434 -2.24 -1.74 13.17
C ALA A 434 -0.71 -1.71 13.02
N THR A 435 -0.12 -0.54 12.79
CA THR A 435 1.33 -0.34 12.61
C THR A 435 1.96 0.49 13.72
N GLY A 436 1.15 1.07 14.61
CA GLY A 436 1.59 2.07 15.58
C GLY A 436 1.97 3.40 14.94
N ASN A 437 1.58 3.67 13.67
CA ASN A 437 1.91 4.93 13.02
C ASN A 437 1.28 6.11 13.77
N LEU A 438 2.06 7.17 13.96
CA LEU A 438 1.64 8.42 14.56
C LEU A 438 1.42 9.48 13.46
N PRO A 439 0.54 10.47 13.66
CA PRO A 439 0.36 11.57 12.73
C PRO A 439 1.70 12.21 12.42
N SER A 440 2.05 12.24 11.13
CA SER A 440 3.40 12.61 10.76
C SER A 440 3.52 13.18 9.35
N THR A 441 4.67 13.80 9.07
CA THR A 441 5.08 14.18 7.73
C THR A 441 6.54 13.86 7.55
N SER A 442 6.90 13.23 6.43
CA SER A 442 8.28 12.91 6.12
C SER A 442 8.76 13.60 4.87
N VAL A 443 10.07 13.82 4.82
CA VAL A 443 10.80 14.34 3.66
C VAL A 443 12.01 13.44 3.40
N ARG A 444 12.21 13.06 2.15
CA ARG A 444 13.41 12.33 1.67
C ARG A 444 14.18 13.25 0.73
N ALA A 445 15.38 13.65 1.14
CA ALA A 445 16.28 14.53 0.40
C ALA A 445 17.69 13.91 0.35
N GLY A 446 18.07 13.41 -0.83
CA GLY A 446 19.32 12.65 -1.00
C GLY A 446 19.35 11.41 -0.11
N LYS A 447 20.36 11.30 0.75
CA LYS A 447 20.48 10.19 1.72
C LYS A 447 19.63 10.37 2.98
N TRP A 448 19.20 11.59 3.27
CA TRP A 448 18.52 11.91 4.53
C TRP A 448 17.02 11.72 4.40
N LYS A 449 16.43 11.11 5.43
CA LYS A 449 14.99 11.12 5.67
C LYS A 449 14.71 11.69 7.04
N LEU A 450 13.87 12.72 7.09
CA LEU A 450 13.34 13.27 8.33
C LEU A 450 11.86 12.90 8.44
N ILE A 451 11.43 12.46 9.63
CA ILE A 451 10.03 12.26 10.00
C ILE A 451 9.71 13.24 11.13
N ARG A 452 8.75 14.13 10.88
CA ARG A 452 8.15 15.01 11.89
C ARG A 452 6.92 14.30 12.47
N LEU A 453 6.95 13.99 13.76
CA LEU A 453 5.88 13.35 14.51
C LEU A 453 5.09 14.41 15.28
N TYR A 454 3.82 14.62 14.93
CA TYR A 454 3.05 15.73 15.47
C TYR A 454 2.64 15.52 16.93
N GLY A 455 3.00 16.48 17.80
CA GLY A 455 2.64 16.46 19.22
C GLY A 455 3.35 15.42 20.09
N GLU A 456 4.42 14.79 19.59
CA GLU A 456 5.14 13.72 20.27
C GLU A 456 6.37 14.19 21.08
N GLY A 457 6.74 15.46 20.96
CA GLY A 457 7.82 16.09 21.72
C GLY A 457 7.39 16.62 23.10
N PRO A 458 8.34 17.19 23.87
CA PRO A 458 8.05 17.87 25.12
C PRO A 458 6.95 18.94 24.95
N ASP A 459 6.08 19.07 25.96
CA ASP A 459 4.96 20.03 25.96
C ASP A 459 4.01 19.91 24.75
N ARG A 460 3.93 18.72 24.13
CA ARG A 460 3.21 18.44 22.87
C ARG A 460 3.70 19.28 21.69
N ALA A 461 4.97 19.67 21.70
CA ALA A 461 5.68 20.07 20.49
C ALA A 461 5.83 18.86 19.54
N ASP A 462 6.34 19.09 18.34
CA ASP A 462 6.64 18.00 17.42
C ASP A 462 7.96 17.32 17.79
N ALA A 463 8.01 16.00 17.62
CA ALA A 463 9.25 15.23 17.71
C ALA A 463 9.80 14.95 16.31
N TYR A 464 11.10 14.64 16.24
CA TYR A 464 11.80 14.43 14.98
C TYR A 464 12.61 13.14 15.02
N GLU A 465 12.52 12.37 13.93
CA GLU A 465 13.39 11.24 13.66
C GLU A 465 14.15 11.47 12.37
N LEU A 466 15.48 11.36 12.41
CA LEU A 466 16.35 11.56 11.26
C LEU A 466 17.12 10.26 10.97
N TYR A 467 17.12 9.84 9.70
CA TYR A 467 17.81 8.64 9.25
C TYR A 467 18.71 8.93 8.05
N ASP A 468 19.92 8.34 8.03
CA ASP A 468 20.78 8.26 6.85
C ASP A 468 20.49 6.92 6.14
N LEU A 469 19.65 6.96 5.11
CA LEU A 469 19.17 5.74 4.43
C LEU A 469 20.22 5.08 3.52
N GLN A 470 21.36 5.72 3.30
CA GLN A 470 22.49 5.08 2.65
C GLN A 470 23.24 4.16 3.62
N ALA A 471 23.36 4.56 4.89
CA ALA A 471 24.00 3.78 5.94
C ALA A 471 23.03 2.83 6.66
N ASP A 472 21.76 3.21 6.78
CA ASP A 472 20.74 2.54 7.58
C ASP A 472 19.37 2.56 6.87
N ILE A 473 19.24 1.73 5.83
CA ILE A 473 17.99 1.58 5.07
C ILE A 473 16.83 1.03 5.94
N GLY A 474 17.15 0.44 7.09
CA GLY A 474 16.20 -0.12 8.03
C GLY A 474 15.69 0.86 9.09
N GLU A 475 16.10 2.14 9.04
CA GLU A 475 15.65 3.18 9.97
C GLU A 475 15.75 2.74 11.44
N THR A 476 16.90 2.16 11.79
CA THR A 476 17.17 1.55 13.09
C THR A 476 17.81 2.53 14.08
N THR A 477 18.51 3.55 13.59
CA THR A 477 19.23 4.54 14.42
C THR A 477 18.72 5.95 14.14
N ASN A 478 18.01 6.53 15.10
CA ASN A 478 17.60 7.94 15.02
C ASN A 478 18.81 8.86 15.27
N LEU A 479 19.12 9.72 14.30
CA LEU A 479 20.24 10.64 14.27
C LEU A 479 19.84 12.10 14.57
N ALA A 480 18.61 12.37 14.97
CA ALA A 480 18.08 13.73 15.12
C ALA A 480 18.92 14.58 16.11
N ASP A 481 19.22 14.03 17.29
CA ASP A 481 20.01 14.73 18.33
C ASP A 481 21.47 14.98 17.90
N ALA A 482 22.02 14.08 17.08
CA ALA A 482 23.39 14.18 16.59
C ALA A 482 23.54 15.15 15.41
N HIS A 483 22.45 15.48 14.71
CA HIS A 483 22.46 16.33 13.52
C HIS A 483 21.35 17.40 13.53
N PRO A 484 21.30 18.29 14.54
CA PRO A 484 20.22 19.27 14.70
C PRO A 484 20.14 20.26 13.53
N GLU A 485 21.26 20.61 12.89
CA GLU A 485 21.26 21.49 11.71
C GLU A 485 20.59 20.83 10.50
N THR A 486 20.79 19.52 10.30
CA THR A 486 20.12 18.73 9.26
C THR A 486 18.62 18.65 9.53
N VAL A 487 18.23 18.40 10.79
CA VAL A 487 16.82 18.41 11.20
C VAL A 487 16.19 19.77 10.88
N ALA A 488 16.82 20.88 11.27
CA ALA A 488 16.31 22.21 11.01
C ALA A 488 16.18 22.51 9.50
N LYS A 489 17.15 22.08 8.68
CA LYS A 489 17.07 22.23 7.22
C LYS A 489 15.87 21.46 6.65
N LEU A 490 15.75 20.19 6.99
CA LEU A 490 14.71 19.31 6.43
C LEU A 490 13.31 19.67 6.98
N SER A 491 13.20 20.14 8.23
CA SER A 491 11.94 20.64 8.77
C SER A 491 11.45 21.86 7.99
N ARG A 492 12.32 22.78 7.56
CA ARG A 492 11.93 23.90 6.70
C ARG A 492 11.41 23.44 5.33
N LEU A 493 11.95 22.36 4.78
CA LEU A 493 11.40 21.77 3.54
C LEU A 493 9.99 21.22 3.79
N ILE A 494 9.76 20.57 4.94
CA ILE A 494 8.41 20.14 5.34
C ILE A 494 7.47 21.34 5.45
N ASP A 495 7.88 22.42 6.11
CA ASP A 495 7.05 23.62 6.28
C ASP A 495 6.63 24.22 4.93
N GLY A 496 7.59 24.39 4.01
CA GLY A 496 7.30 24.89 2.65
C GLY A 496 6.37 23.97 1.86
N PHE A 497 6.56 22.66 1.96
CA PHE A 497 5.66 21.67 1.34
C PHE A 497 4.23 21.74 1.90
N LEU A 498 4.07 21.85 3.22
CA LEU A 498 2.75 21.95 3.85
C LEU A 498 2.03 23.23 3.43
N GLU A 499 2.75 24.36 3.35
CA GLU A 499 2.23 25.64 2.87
C GLU A 499 1.82 25.56 1.39
N GLU A 500 2.72 25.10 0.51
CA GLU A 500 2.49 25.04 -0.93
C GLU A 500 1.31 24.13 -1.30
N THR A 501 1.15 23.02 -0.59
CA THR A 501 0.06 22.08 -0.83
C THR A 501 -1.25 22.48 -0.14
N GLY A 502 -1.23 23.43 0.79
CA GLY A 502 -2.38 23.72 1.65
C GLY A 502 -2.76 22.52 2.52
N ALA A 503 -1.77 21.72 2.94
CA ALA A 503 -1.97 20.52 3.73
C ALA A 503 -2.68 20.83 5.05
N ILE A 504 -3.59 19.94 5.47
CA ILE A 504 -4.31 20.10 6.74
C ILE A 504 -3.46 19.48 7.86
N ILE A 505 -2.82 20.33 8.65
CA ILE A 505 -1.91 19.92 9.73
C ILE A 505 -2.71 19.53 10.99
N PRO A 506 -2.41 18.39 11.65
CA PRO A 506 -3.01 18.03 12.92
C PRO A 506 -2.92 19.13 13.98
N GLN A 507 -3.97 19.28 14.79
CA GLN A 507 -4.00 20.26 15.87
C GLN A 507 -3.85 19.57 17.23
N ALA A 508 -3.21 20.25 18.19
CA ALA A 508 -3.11 19.73 19.55
C ALA A 508 -4.52 19.49 20.12
N ASN A 509 -4.77 18.31 20.66
CA ASN A 509 -6.07 17.97 21.23
C ASN A 509 -6.19 18.55 22.65
N PRO A 510 -7.01 19.60 22.89
CA PRO A 510 -7.15 20.17 24.24
C PRO A 510 -7.76 19.18 25.24
N ALA A 511 -8.45 18.14 24.76
CA ALA A 511 -9.02 17.08 25.59
C ALA A 511 -8.03 15.94 25.89
N TYR A 512 -6.79 16.00 25.38
CA TYR A 512 -5.80 14.95 25.64
C TYR A 512 -5.50 14.84 27.13
N SER A 513 -5.50 13.61 27.64
CA SER A 513 -5.08 13.28 28.99
C SER A 513 -4.18 12.05 28.94
N ALA A 514 -2.97 12.15 29.49
CA ALA A 514 -2.05 11.02 29.58
C ALA A 514 -2.66 9.86 30.38
N ALA A 515 -3.46 10.17 31.40
CA ALA A 515 -4.22 9.18 32.16
C ALA A 515 -5.26 8.45 31.29
N ALA A 516 -6.01 9.18 30.47
CA ALA A 516 -6.95 8.58 29.52
C ALA A 516 -6.25 7.86 28.36
N ALA A 517 -5.01 8.24 28.03
CA ALA A 517 -4.21 7.61 26.99
C ALA A 517 -3.89 6.13 27.26
N ALA A 518 -3.97 5.69 28.51
CA ALA A 518 -3.90 4.28 28.87
C ALA A 518 -5.14 3.48 28.45
N TRP A 519 -6.27 4.14 28.19
CA TRP A 519 -7.57 3.51 27.96
C TRP A 519 -8.02 3.60 26.50
N ARG A 520 -8.85 2.64 26.08
CA ARG A 520 -9.39 2.51 24.72
C ARG A 520 -10.89 2.21 24.80
N PRO A 521 -11.75 2.94 24.07
CA PRO A 521 -13.17 2.65 24.02
C PRO A 521 -13.51 1.50 23.07
N SER A 522 -14.68 0.89 23.27
CA SER A 522 -15.37 0.12 22.25
C SER A 522 -16.00 1.03 21.18
N LYS A 523 -16.53 0.45 20.11
CA LYS A 523 -17.32 1.21 19.11
C LYS A 523 -18.62 1.79 19.68
N ASP A 524 -19.07 1.28 20.82
CA ASP A 524 -20.37 1.60 21.43
C ASP A 524 -20.22 2.59 22.59
N CYS A 525 -19.06 3.23 22.76
CA CYS A 525 -18.88 4.35 23.67
C CYS A 525 -17.88 5.39 23.16
N ARG A 526 -17.93 6.58 23.78
CA ARG A 526 -16.94 7.64 23.60
C ARG A 526 -16.29 7.95 24.94
N LEU A 527 -14.99 8.27 24.92
CA LEU A 527 -14.26 8.72 26.11
C LEU A 527 -14.06 10.23 26.09
N SER A 528 -14.12 10.82 27.27
CA SER A 528 -13.57 12.13 27.59
C SER A 528 -13.05 12.12 29.03
N VAL A 529 -12.28 13.13 29.41
CA VAL A 529 -11.97 13.41 30.82
C VAL A 529 -12.66 14.72 31.18
N ALA A 530 -13.41 14.71 32.28
CA ALA A 530 -14.08 15.90 32.79
C ALA A 530 -14.29 15.79 34.30
N GLY A 531 -13.96 16.87 35.02
CA GLY A 531 -14.18 16.95 36.46
C GLY A 531 -13.36 15.96 37.25
N GLY A 532 -12.16 15.60 36.76
CA GLY A 532 -11.29 14.61 37.38
C GLY A 532 -11.73 13.15 37.20
N SER A 533 -12.59 12.85 36.22
CA SER A 533 -13.09 11.50 35.98
C SER A 533 -13.04 11.13 34.49
N LEU A 534 -12.83 9.85 34.20
CA LEU A 534 -13.02 9.28 32.87
C LEU A 534 -14.52 9.16 32.60
N VAL A 535 -15.01 9.94 31.65
CA VAL A 535 -16.40 9.88 31.19
C VAL A 535 -16.49 8.84 30.08
N VAL A 536 -17.34 7.83 30.29
CA VAL A 536 -17.72 6.84 29.28
C VAL A 536 -19.15 7.15 28.84
N GLU A 537 -19.29 7.81 27.70
CA GLU A 537 -20.58 8.07 27.08
C GLU A 537 -20.98 6.86 26.24
N ALA A 538 -21.85 6.01 26.78
CA ALA A 538 -22.35 4.82 26.11
C ALA A 538 -23.35 5.21 25.01
N THR A 539 -23.04 4.84 23.78
CA THR A 539 -23.85 5.12 22.58
C THR A 539 -24.54 3.89 22.02
N GLY A 540 -24.21 2.69 22.52
CA GLY A 540 -24.75 1.41 22.06
C GLY A 540 -24.99 0.42 23.20
N GLY A 541 -25.17 -0.86 22.85
CA GLY A 541 -25.53 -1.92 23.79
C GLY A 541 -24.36 -2.65 24.49
N ASP A 542 -23.12 -2.43 24.04
CA ASP A 542 -21.90 -3.05 24.60
C ASP A 542 -20.79 -2.00 24.85
N PRO A 543 -21.06 -0.97 25.69
CA PRO A 543 -20.04 0.02 26.03
C PRO A 543 -18.97 -0.60 26.93
N TYR A 544 -17.72 -0.61 26.48
CA TYR A 544 -16.59 -1.04 27.32
C TYR A 544 -15.35 -0.18 27.10
N VAL A 545 -14.48 -0.19 28.12
CA VAL A 545 -13.16 0.42 28.08
C VAL A 545 -12.10 -0.60 28.43
N TRP A 546 -10.91 -0.49 27.84
CA TRP A 546 -9.83 -1.43 28.12
C TRP A 546 -8.46 -0.78 28.07
N THR A 547 -7.49 -1.41 28.74
CA THR A 547 -6.11 -0.94 28.85
C THR A 547 -5.10 -2.10 28.80
N GLN A 548 -3.93 -1.85 28.21
CA GLN A 548 -2.74 -2.70 28.29
C GLN A 548 -1.66 -2.10 29.21
N ASP A 549 -1.92 -0.96 29.85
CA ASP A 549 -1.03 -0.35 30.85
C ASP A 549 -1.15 -1.10 32.19
N VAL A 550 -1.00 -2.41 32.12
CA VAL A 550 -1.09 -3.35 33.22
C VAL A 550 0.32 -3.84 33.51
N PRO A 551 0.88 -3.55 34.72
CA PRO A 551 2.13 -4.16 35.13
C PRO A 551 2.02 -5.68 35.11
N ARG A 552 3.10 -6.38 34.77
CA ARG A 552 3.12 -7.84 34.81
C ARG A 552 2.85 -8.33 36.23
N ALA A 553 1.61 -8.75 36.47
CA ALA A 553 1.13 -9.25 37.75
C ALA A 553 0.62 -10.68 37.56
N GLU A 554 1.05 -11.57 38.46
CA GLU A 554 0.76 -13.00 38.39
C GLU A 554 -0.07 -13.43 39.60
N GLY A 555 -1.01 -14.37 39.38
CA GLY A 555 -1.89 -14.90 40.41
C GLY A 555 -3.14 -14.05 40.65
N PRO A 556 -4.01 -14.41 41.62
CA PRO A 556 -5.28 -13.74 41.86
C PRO A 556 -5.12 -12.23 42.09
N LEU A 557 -6.04 -11.45 41.52
CA LEU A 557 -6.05 -9.99 41.59
C LEU A 557 -7.44 -9.48 41.97
N VAL A 558 -7.53 -8.22 42.36
CA VAL A 558 -8.77 -7.52 42.67
C VAL A 558 -8.78 -6.22 41.88
N VAL A 559 -9.87 -5.98 41.15
CA VAL A 559 -10.14 -4.70 40.51
C VAL A 559 -11.17 -3.96 41.35
N THR A 560 -10.78 -2.81 41.88
CA THR A 560 -11.70 -1.89 42.55
C THR A 560 -11.83 -0.65 41.69
N LEU A 561 -13.04 -0.13 41.50
CA LEU A 561 -13.25 1.14 40.81
C LEU A 561 -14.33 1.95 41.49
N ARG A 562 -14.20 3.27 41.45
CA ARG A 562 -15.24 4.19 41.89
C ARG A 562 -15.93 4.78 40.68
N MET A 563 -17.23 4.51 40.54
CA MET A 563 -18.03 4.95 39.41
C MET A 563 -19.38 5.53 39.82
N LYS A 564 -19.91 6.46 39.01
CA LYS A 564 -21.33 6.84 39.03
C LYS A 564 -21.91 6.66 37.64
N SER A 565 -23.20 6.37 37.59
CA SER A 565 -23.83 6.00 36.32
C SER A 565 -25.31 6.37 36.26
N THR A 566 -25.77 6.78 35.08
CA THR A 566 -27.19 7.03 34.76
C THR A 566 -27.74 6.10 33.68
N THR A 567 -27.02 5.01 33.38
CA THR A 567 -27.46 3.97 32.41
C THR A 567 -28.18 2.81 33.11
N ARG A 568 -28.07 1.59 32.60
CA ARG A 568 -28.65 0.35 33.12
C ARG A 568 -27.88 -0.86 32.60
N GLY A 569 -28.05 -2.00 33.26
CA GLY A 569 -27.48 -3.27 32.83
C GLY A 569 -26.61 -3.93 33.89
N GLY A 570 -26.02 -5.06 33.53
CA GLY A 570 -24.96 -5.69 34.31
C GLY A 570 -23.60 -5.15 33.93
N GLY A 571 -22.62 -5.35 34.80
CA GLY A 571 -21.21 -5.04 34.54
C GLY A 571 -20.40 -6.31 34.36
N THR A 572 -19.27 -6.23 33.66
CA THR A 572 -18.32 -7.35 33.55
C THR A 572 -16.88 -6.83 33.49
N VAL A 573 -15.98 -7.49 34.20
CA VAL A 573 -14.53 -7.26 34.07
C VAL A 573 -13.90 -8.44 33.36
N TYR A 574 -13.09 -8.18 32.34
CA TYR A 574 -12.33 -9.17 31.60
C TYR A 574 -10.83 -8.95 31.79
N TRP A 575 -10.05 -10.02 31.74
CA TRP A 575 -8.59 -9.94 31.68
C TRP A 575 -8.02 -10.74 30.52
N GLY A 576 -6.89 -10.26 29.98
CA GLY A 576 -6.08 -11.00 29.02
C GLY A 576 -4.85 -11.61 29.70
N ALA A 577 -4.42 -12.78 29.20
CA ALA A 577 -3.09 -13.30 29.55
C ALA A 577 -2.08 -12.94 28.47
N ALA A 578 -0.83 -12.82 28.89
CA ALA A 578 0.31 -12.58 28.02
C ALA A 578 0.30 -13.47 26.77
N GLY A 579 0.36 -12.86 25.60
CA GLY A 579 0.44 -13.55 24.30
C GLY A 579 -0.89 -14.01 23.71
N GLN A 580 -2.03 -13.82 24.38
CA GLN A 580 -3.35 -13.99 23.74
C GLN A 580 -3.72 -12.74 22.92
N GLY A 581 -4.50 -12.90 21.84
CA GLY A 581 -4.95 -11.78 21.00
C GLY A 581 -6.22 -11.06 21.48
N LYS A 582 -7.30 -11.81 21.75
CA LYS A 582 -8.62 -11.24 22.11
C LYS A 582 -8.94 -11.50 23.59
N PHE A 583 -9.88 -10.73 24.15
CA PHE A 583 -10.50 -11.07 25.43
C PHE A 583 -11.34 -12.34 25.29
N ASP A 584 -11.25 -13.22 26.28
CA ASP A 584 -11.94 -14.51 26.34
C ASP A 584 -13.09 -14.43 27.35
N ARG A 585 -14.27 -14.95 27.01
CA ARG A 585 -15.43 -14.98 27.91
C ARG A 585 -15.23 -15.88 29.13
N SER A 586 -14.36 -16.87 29.04
CA SER A 586 -13.97 -17.70 30.19
C SER A 586 -13.12 -16.92 31.21
N ARG A 587 -12.58 -15.76 30.83
CA ARG A 587 -11.73 -14.90 31.66
C ARG A 587 -12.45 -13.59 31.98
N SER A 588 -13.60 -13.74 32.61
CA SER A 588 -14.41 -12.61 33.01
C SER A 588 -15.16 -12.85 34.31
N VAL A 589 -15.40 -11.79 35.07
CA VAL A 589 -16.24 -11.80 36.27
C VAL A 589 -17.31 -10.73 36.13
N ALA A 590 -18.57 -11.13 36.29
CA ALA A 590 -19.70 -10.20 36.28
C ALA A 590 -19.77 -9.45 37.62
N PHE A 591 -20.24 -8.21 37.56
CA PHE A 591 -20.57 -7.41 38.74
C PHE A 591 -21.89 -6.66 38.50
N GLN A 592 -22.48 -6.12 39.56
CA GLN A 592 -23.74 -5.37 39.46
C GLN A 592 -23.48 -3.87 39.75
N PRO A 593 -23.40 -3.02 38.72
CA PRO A 593 -23.28 -1.58 38.91
C PRO A 593 -24.58 -1.00 39.49
N VAL A 594 -24.43 0.10 40.24
CA VAL A 594 -25.56 0.92 40.70
C VAL A 594 -25.70 2.13 39.78
N HIS A 595 -26.89 2.32 39.22
CA HIS A 595 -27.18 3.34 38.20
C HIS A 595 -28.15 4.42 38.71
N ASP A 596 -27.87 5.00 39.87
CA ASP A 596 -28.70 6.03 40.53
C ASP A 596 -28.14 7.46 40.38
N GLY A 597 -27.05 7.62 39.60
CA GLY A 597 -26.34 8.90 39.44
C GLY A 597 -25.42 9.27 40.60
N ALA A 598 -25.31 8.45 41.65
CA ALA A 598 -24.40 8.66 42.77
C ALA A 598 -23.09 7.85 42.61
N TRP A 599 -22.06 8.23 43.37
CA TRP A 599 -20.78 7.52 43.38
C TRP A 599 -20.86 6.25 44.21
N HIS A 600 -20.46 5.13 43.60
CA HIS A 600 -20.37 3.83 44.22
C HIS A 600 -19.00 3.22 43.97
N GLU A 601 -18.50 2.46 44.93
CA GLU A 601 -17.32 1.63 44.75
C GLU A 601 -17.74 0.21 44.40
N VAL A 602 -17.08 -0.35 43.39
CA VAL A 602 -17.27 -1.72 42.94
C VAL A 602 -15.95 -2.45 43.12
N GLU A 603 -16.00 -3.62 43.76
CA GLU A 603 -14.86 -4.52 43.90
C GLU A 603 -15.14 -5.84 43.17
N VAL A 604 -14.19 -6.28 42.35
CA VAL A 604 -14.29 -7.48 41.53
C VAL A 604 -13.02 -8.32 41.69
N ALA A 605 -13.17 -9.48 42.35
CA ALA A 605 -12.09 -10.45 42.48
C ALA A 605 -11.88 -11.20 41.16
N LEU A 606 -10.66 -11.22 40.65
CA LEU A 606 -10.26 -11.86 39.41
C LEU A 606 -9.42 -13.11 39.72
N PRO A 607 -9.89 -14.33 39.39
CA PRO A 607 -9.13 -15.57 39.56
C PRO A 607 -8.10 -15.71 38.42
N VAL A 608 -7.16 -14.75 38.34
CA VAL A 608 -6.14 -14.72 37.29
C VAL A 608 -5.17 -15.89 37.51
N GLU A 609 -5.08 -16.75 36.50
CA GLU A 609 -4.05 -17.79 36.41
C GLU A 609 -2.92 -17.30 35.51
N GLY A 610 -1.70 -17.19 36.07
CA GLY A 610 -0.54 -16.68 35.36
C GLY A 610 -0.51 -15.16 35.23
N ALA A 611 0.21 -14.64 34.23
CA ALA A 611 0.43 -13.21 34.04
C ALA A 611 -0.71 -12.54 33.26
N MET A 612 -1.28 -11.48 33.84
CA MET A 612 -2.20 -10.57 33.16
C MET A 612 -1.43 -9.48 32.40
N ASP A 613 -1.87 -9.16 31.18
CA ASP A 613 -1.27 -8.09 30.35
C ASP A 613 -2.28 -7.02 29.89
N ARG A 614 -3.57 -7.22 30.15
CA ARG A 614 -4.62 -6.25 29.83
C ARG A 614 -5.89 -6.45 30.66
N LEU A 615 -6.62 -5.36 30.82
CA LEU A 615 -7.86 -5.26 31.58
C LEU A 615 -8.94 -4.64 30.69
N ARG A 616 -10.15 -5.18 30.72
CA ARG A 616 -11.36 -4.59 30.10
C ARG A 616 -12.46 -4.49 31.14
N ILE A 617 -13.17 -3.36 31.14
CA ILE A 617 -14.30 -3.07 32.03
C ILE A 617 -15.50 -2.73 31.16
N ASP A 618 -16.58 -3.46 31.37
CA ASP A 618 -17.89 -3.28 30.76
C ASP A 618 -18.79 -2.75 31.87
N PRO A 619 -18.96 -1.42 31.99
CA PRO A 619 -19.66 -0.84 33.12
C PRO A 619 -21.20 -0.84 32.99
N ALA A 620 -21.74 -1.21 31.82
CA ALA A 620 -23.18 -1.24 31.56
C ALA A 620 -23.50 -2.01 30.27
N THR A 621 -24.80 -2.21 29.98
CA THR A 621 -25.28 -2.85 28.73
C THR A 621 -26.29 -1.97 27.97
N ALA A 622 -26.27 -0.66 28.19
CA ALA A 622 -27.20 0.28 27.56
C ALA A 622 -26.59 1.68 27.38
N PRO A 623 -27.15 2.51 26.47
CA PRO A 623 -26.75 3.90 26.31
C PRO A 623 -26.95 4.75 27.56
N GLY A 624 -26.10 5.76 27.74
CA GLY A 624 -26.15 6.69 28.86
C GLY A 624 -24.75 7.11 29.32
N ARG A 625 -24.67 7.81 30.45
CA ARG A 625 -23.42 8.38 30.94
C ARG A 625 -22.89 7.61 32.14
N ILE A 626 -21.59 7.37 32.13
CA ILE A 626 -20.83 6.73 33.20
C ILE A 626 -19.61 7.60 33.47
N GLU A 627 -19.29 7.82 34.74
CA GLU A 627 -18.06 8.50 35.14
C GLU A 627 -17.29 7.57 36.07
N ILE A 628 -16.01 7.38 35.79
CA ILE A 628 -15.08 6.57 36.58
C ILE A 628 -14.05 7.53 37.17
N ASP A 629 -13.99 7.61 38.50
CA ASP A 629 -13.08 8.49 39.24
C ASP A 629 -11.67 7.91 39.25
N TRP A 630 -11.57 6.63 39.61
CA TRP A 630 -10.32 5.87 39.56
C TRP A 630 -10.60 4.38 39.37
N VAL A 631 -9.60 3.68 38.85
CA VAL A 631 -9.53 2.22 38.80
C VAL A 631 -8.27 1.78 39.53
N ARG A 632 -8.38 0.75 40.37
CA ARG A 632 -7.29 0.19 41.13
C ARG A 632 -7.21 -1.31 40.88
N LEU A 633 -6.02 -1.78 40.54
CA LEU A 633 -5.65 -3.18 40.50
C LEU A 633 -4.78 -3.48 41.72
N ALA A 634 -5.17 -4.46 42.52
CA ALA A 634 -4.48 -4.86 43.74
C ALA A 634 -4.39 -6.38 43.88
N ARG A 635 -3.50 -6.87 44.74
CA ARG A 635 -3.51 -8.27 45.19
C ARG A 635 -4.54 -8.49 46.30
N PRO A 636 -5.03 -9.73 46.51
CA PRO A 636 -5.75 -10.08 47.73
C PRO A 636 -4.95 -9.65 48.97
N GLY A 637 -5.56 -8.84 49.83
CA GLY A 637 -4.87 -8.21 50.97
C GLY A 637 -4.50 -6.74 50.78
N GLY A 638 -4.75 -6.14 49.61
CA GLY A 638 -4.73 -4.69 49.40
C GLY A 638 -3.43 -4.09 48.87
N GLU A 639 -2.41 -4.90 48.56
CA GLU A 639 -1.19 -4.42 47.90
C GLU A 639 -1.53 -3.89 46.50
N VAL A 640 -1.35 -2.59 46.28
CA VAL A 640 -1.67 -1.94 45.00
C VAL A 640 -0.63 -2.32 43.95
N VAL A 641 -1.10 -2.92 42.87
CA VAL A 641 -0.29 -3.22 41.67
C VAL A 641 -0.25 -2.00 40.75
N LYS A 642 -1.41 -1.37 40.52
CA LYS A 642 -1.56 -0.20 39.67
C LYS A 642 -2.81 0.59 40.07
N GLN A 643 -2.73 1.90 39.99
CA GLN A 643 -3.89 2.78 40.07
C GLN A 643 -3.91 3.68 38.82
N TRP A 644 -5.10 3.85 38.26
CA TRP A 644 -5.39 4.81 37.21
C TRP A 644 -6.33 5.87 37.77
N ASP A 645 -5.82 7.09 37.84
CA ASP A 645 -6.58 8.30 38.20
C ASP A 645 -6.79 9.12 36.93
N PHE A 646 -7.83 9.96 36.89
CA PHE A 646 -8.19 10.71 35.68
C PHE A 646 -8.21 12.23 35.89
N PRO A 647 -7.08 12.85 36.28
CA PRO A 647 -7.04 14.29 36.54
C PRO A 647 -7.40 15.10 35.29
N ASP A 648 -8.03 16.25 35.50
CA ASP A 648 -8.28 17.21 34.43
C ASP A 648 -6.95 17.68 33.82
N ALA A 649 -6.94 17.91 32.50
CA ALA A 649 -5.74 18.29 31.74
C ALA A 649 -5.12 19.66 32.13
N SER A 650 -5.68 20.36 33.11
CA SER A 650 -5.30 21.71 33.56
C SER A 650 -4.65 21.76 34.96
N ARG A 651 -4.25 20.61 35.54
CA ARG A 651 -3.53 20.56 36.83
C ARG A 651 -2.23 19.80 36.75
#